data_AF-A0A9P1CFP6-F1
#
_entry.id   AF-A0A9P1CFP6-F1
#
_cell.length_a   1.000
_cell.length_b   1.000
_cell.length_c   1.000
_cell.angle_alpha   90.00
_cell.angle_beta   90.00
_cell.angle_gamma   90.00
#
_symmetry.space_group_name_H-M   'P 1'
#
loop_
_entity.id
_entity.type
_entity.pdbx_description
1 polymer ?
#
loop_
_entity_poly.entity_id
_entity_poly.type
_entity_poly.pdbx_seq_one_letter_code
_entity_poly.pdbx_strand_id
1 'polypeptide(L)'
;MTEKLFETLKGSAQDLKSTHLRELLKDEARCDGMMVEAEGICLDYCRQKVTKECMSQLFDLAKAAGVDDKKKALFAGEKINETEGRAVLHVALRAPKEEVINVDGKNVVPDVHSVLDAIKAFCDKVRSGSFVGYTGKKLTDVLCIGIGGSYLGVEFVHEALRTDPAASSAAEGRSLRFLANVDPIDVKRALTGLKAETTLVVVISKTFTTAETMLNARTVKDWLLKELKSEEAIAKHVIACSTALDKTKAFGIDSANVFGFWDWVGGRFSVCSAVGVVPLSLQYGFDVVKKFLDGARAMDLHFKDAPMEKNLPTLLGLLAVWNASCMGYEGCAVLPYCQALVRFVAHIQQLDMESNGKRVQMDGKECSVPTGAIYFGEPGTNGQHSFYQLMHQGRVIPADFIGFKVSQNPISLDGEPVSNHDELMSNFFAQPDALALGKTAEELKAEGVAEKLVAHKVFTGDRPSNSLLLPICDPYNLGLLLSLYEHRTAVQGWVWNVNSFDQWGVELGKVLGVKVRKYLSQARAGGGDATGFQKPTQKLMSAMLSPPSAVGDRIVMLKAREIFDSRGNPTVEVDLCTDNCLFRAAVPSGASTGIYEASFAELAREALELRDDDKKRLLGKGVLKAVANINDVIAPKLVGMKVTDQAGIDKLMVEQLDGSKNEWGWSKSKLGANAILAVSMAICRAGAAAEEVPLYQYIAKLAGKPTDKFVMPVPSFNVINGGSHAGNRLACQEFMILPTGATSFRNAMEIGAEVYHNLKSVIKKKYGQDACNVGDEGGFAPNVQDNNEALNVLMEAIKKSGHEGKVKIGTDVAASEFWRPEQKKYDLDFKNESGSSAEMQKTAEEMIEYYKAR
;
A
#
# COMPACT_ATOMS: atom_id res chain seq x y z
N MET A 1 29.37 35.01 -17.07
CA MET A 1 28.60 35.70 -18.14
C MET A 1 27.11 35.66 -17.83
N THR A 2 26.53 34.48 -17.59
CA THR A 2 25.12 34.29 -17.19
C THR A 2 24.70 35.08 -15.95
N GLU A 3 25.52 35.13 -14.89
CA GLU A 3 25.23 35.92 -13.68
C GLU A 3 25.03 37.41 -13.98
N LYS A 4 25.88 37.99 -14.83
CA LYS A 4 25.76 39.40 -15.25
C LYS A 4 24.46 39.64 -16.03
N LEU A 5 24.04 38.68 -16.87
CA LEU A 5 22.79 38.75 -17.61
C LEU A 5 21.58 38.64 -16.68
N PHE A 6 21.63 37.80 -15.63
CA PHE A 6 20.61 37.78 -14.59
C PHE A 6 20.50 39.13 -13.86
N GLU A 7 21.62 39.78 -13.53
CA GLU A 7 21.58 41.12 -12.92
C GLU A 7 20.99 42.17 -13.88
N THR A 8 21.31 42.11 -15.17
CA THR A 8 20.66 42.96 -16.19
C THR A 8 19.15 42.72 -16.25
N LEU A 9 18.72 41.47 -16.30
CA LEU A 9 17.30 41.09 -16.32
C LEU A 9 16.57 41.51 -15.04
N LYS A 10 17.20 41.40 -13.86
CA LYS A 10 16.65 41.92 -12.59
C LYS A 10 16.50 43.44 -12.63
N GLY A 11 17.44 44.15 -13.23
CA GLY A 11 17.33 45.58 -13.51
C GLY A 11 16.10 45.89 -14.37
N SER A 12 15.94 45.20 -15.51
CA SER A 12 14.77 45.35 -16.37
C SER A 12 13.46 44.95 -15.69
N ALA A 13 13.47 43.94 -14.82
CA ALA A 13 12.30 43.55 -14.01
C ALA A 13 11.92 44.66 -13.02
N GLN A 14 12.92 45.32 -12.40
CA GLN A 14 12.71 46.45 -11.51
C GLN A 14 12.15 47.67 -12.25
N ASP A 15 12.67 47.98 -13.44
CA ASP A 15 12.17 49.07 -14.28
C ASP A 15 10.71 48.83 -14.71
N LEU A 16 10.36 47.57 -15.02
CA LEU A 16 9.00 47.19 -15.39
C LEU A 16 8.00 47.16 -14.24
N LYS A 17 8.42 47.33 -12.97
CA LYS A 17 7.47 47.41 -11.84
C LYS A 17 6.52 48.60 -11.97
N SER A 18 6.97 49.69 -12.58
CA SER A 18 6.15 50.90 -12.77
C SER A 18 5.22 50.82 -14.00
N THR A 19 5.43 49.85 -14.90
CA THR A 19 4.65 49.67 -16.12
C THR A 19 3.68 48.51 -15.94
N HIS A 20 2.38 48.82 -15.97
CA HIS A 20 1.33 47.83 -15.79
C HIS A 20 1.00 47.12 -17.12
N LEU A 21 0.63 45.83 -17.07
CA LEU A 21 0.18 45.06 -18.23
C LEU A 21 -0.87 45.76 -19.10
N ARG A 22 -1.82 46.51 -18.54
CA ARG A 22 -2.80 47.31 -19.30
C ARG A 22 -2.16 48.29 -20.29
N GLU A 23 -0.97 48.82 -19.98
CA GLU A 23 -0.25 49.73 -20.88
C GLU A 23 0.51 48.93 -21.94
N LEU A 24 1.13 47.81 -21.54
CA LEU A 24 1.83 46.92 -22.47
C LEU A 24 0.89 46.26 -23.49
N LEU A 25 -0.38 46.04 -23.13
CA LEU A 25 -1.40 45.44 -23.99
C LEU A 25 -2.00 46.43 -25.02
N LYS A 26 -1.74 47.74 -24.88
CA LYS A 26 -2.13 48.74 -25.89
C LYS A 26 -1.21 48.72 -27.13
N ASP A 27 -0.01 48.15 -27.01
CA ASP A 27 0.90 47.98 -28.14
C ASP A 27 0.51 46.74 -28.94
N GLU A 28 -0.36 46.93 -29.93
CA GLU A 28 -0.83 45.86 -30.83
C GLU A 28 0.33 45.15 -31.53
N ALA A 29 1.36 45.87 -31.97
CA ALA A 29 2.53 45.30 -32.63
C ALA A 29 3.42 44.48 -31.67
N ARG A 30 3.35 44.71 -30.36
CA ARG A 30 3.92 43.81 -29.34
C ARG A 30 3.05 42.58 -29.16
N CYS A 31 1.74 42.76 -29.01
CA CYS A 31 0.79 41.66 -28.83
C CYS A 31 0.87 40.64 -29.98
N ASP A 32 0.82 41.11 -31.23
CA ASP A 32 0.94 40.26 -32.43
C ASP A 32 2.28 39.52 -32.47
N GLY A 33 3.36 40.21 -32.07
CA GLY A 33 4.71 39.62 -32.00
C GLY A 33 4.89 38.59 -30.88
N MET A 34 3.96 38.51 -29.94
CA MET A 34 3.97 37.59 -28.79
C MET A 34 2.90 36.49 -28.90
N MET A 35 2.42 36.25 -30.12
CA MET A 35 1.67 35.06 -30.49
C MET A 35 2.54 34.14 -31.35
N VAL A 36 2.63 32.87 -30.98
CA VAL A 36 3.40 31.86 -31.72
C VAL A 36 2.53 30.65 -31.95
N GLU A 37 2.41 30.25 -33.22
CA GLU A 37 1.72 29.03 -33.62
C GLU A 37 2.73 27.99 -34.10
N ALA A 38 2.65 26.77 -33.55
CA ALA A 38 3.42 25.62 -34.01
C ALA A 38 2.69 24.32 -33.66
N GLU A 39 2.75 23.31 -34.54
CA GLU A 39 2.09 22.02 -34.35
C GLU A 39 0.59 22.12 -34.01
N GLY A 40 -0.10 23.15 -34.50
CA GLY A 40 -1.51 23.43 -34.22
C GLY A 40 -1.80 24.02 -32.83
N ILE A 41 -0.76 24.26 -32.01
CA ILE A 41 -0.85 24.97 -30.74
C ILE A 41 -0.67 26.46 -31.00
N CYS A 42 -1.61 27.27 -30.52
CA CYS A 42 -1.46 28.72 -30.45
C CYS A 42 -1.03 29.10 -29.02
N LEU A 43 0.17 29.66 -28.88
CA LEU A 43 0.68 30.22 -27.63
C LEU A 43 0.56 31.75 -27.69
N ASP A 44 -0.22 32.30 -26.77
CA ASP A 44 -0.25 33.73 -26.45
C ASP A 44 0.48 33.96 -25.12
N TYR A 45 1.55 34.76 -25.17
CA TYR A 45 2.29 35.21 -23.99
C TYR A 45 2.33 36.74 -23.88
N CYS A 46 1.42 37.46 -24.55
CA CYS A 46 1.36 38.94 -24.51
C CYS A 46 1.04 39.48 -23.11
N ARG A 47 0.37 38.67 -22.27
CA ARG A 47 0.05 38.95 -20.86
C ARG A 47 1.19 38.63 -19.90
N GLN A 48 2.42 38.48 -20.39
CA GLN A 48 3.63 38.45 -19.56
C GLN A 48 4.18 39.85 -19.32
N LYS A 49 4.73 40.10 -18.12
CA LYS A 49 5.42 41.36 -17.79
C LYS A 49 6.82 41.41 -18.41
N VAL A 50 6.87 41.44 -19.74
CA VAL A 50 8.09 41.53 -20.55
C VAL A 50 7.87 42.45 -21.75
N THR A 51 8.91 43.17 -22.15
CA THR A 51 8.99 43.90 -23.43
C THR A 51 9.76 43.09 -24.47
N LYS A 52 9.84 43.60 -25.71
CA LYS A 52 10.67 43.00 -26.78
C LYS A 52 12.15 42.96 -26.37
N GLU A 53 12.63 43.99 -25.68
CA GLU A 53 13.98 44.09 -25.15
C GLU A 53 14.23 43.03 -24.06
N CYS A 54 13.29 42.84 -23.12
CA CYS A 54 13.39 41.77 -22.13
C CYS A 54 13.47 40.39 -22.78
N MET A 55 12.65 40.14 -23.82
CA MET A 55 12.72 38.88 -24.56
C MET A 55 14.08 38.71 -25.27
N SER A 56 14.63 39.76 -25.87
CA SER A 56 15.98 39.72 -26.45
C SER A 56 17.04 39.36 -25.40
N GLN A 57 16.97 39.96 -24.21
CA GLN A 57 17.88 39.65 -23.10
C GLN A 57 17.72 38.20 -22.59
N LEU A 58 16.49 37.67 -22.56
CA LEU A 58 16.24 36.27 -22.22
C LEU A 58 16.83 35.32 -23.26
N PHE A 59 16.76 35.67 -24.55
CA PHE A 59 17.42 34.90 -25.60
C PHE A 59 18.94 34.96 -25.48
N ASP A 60 19.51 36.11 -25.12
CA ASP A 60 20.95 36.23 -24.85
C ASP A 60 21.37 35.42 -23.62
N LEU A 61 20.53 35.35 -22.59
CA LEU A 61 20.73 34.46 -21.44
C LEU A 61 20.72 32.99 -21.88
N ALA A 62 19.76 32.57 -22.71
CA ALA A 62 19.68 31.21 -23.22
C ALA A 62 20.91 30.82 -24.05
N LYS A 63 21.37 31.72 -24.93
CA LYS A 63 22.60 31.56 -25.72
C LYS A 63 23.81 31.43 -24.80
N ALA A 64 23.95 32.31 -23.81
CA ALA A 64 25.05 32.28 -22.85
C ALA A 64 25.03 31.03 -21.95
N ALA A 65 23.86 30.47 -21.67
CA ALA A 65 23.69 29.22 -20.94
C ALA A 65 23.92 27.96 -21.80
N GLY A 66 24.18 28.12 -23.10
CA GLY A 66 24.43 27.03 -24.04
C GLY A 66 23.20 26.16 -24.30
N VAL A 67 21.99 26.73 -24.28
CA VAL A 67 20.74 25.96 -24.42
C VAL A 67 20.71 25.14 -25.71
N ASP A 68 21.10 25.70 -26.85
CA ASP A 68 21.08 24.96 -28.12
C ASP A 68 22.13 23.85 -28.19
N ASP A 69 23.28 24.02 -27.53
CA ASP A 69 24.29 22.96 -27.44
C ASP A 69 23.81 21.83 -26.52
N LYS A 70 23.14 22.16 -25.41
CA LYS A 70 22.51 21.17 -24.53
C LYS A 70 21.36 20.43 -25.20
N LYS A 71 20.57 21.09 -26.07
CA LYS A 71 19.60 20.42 -26.96
C LYS A 71 20.30 19.40 -27.84
N LYS A 72 21.35 19.80 -28.57
CA LYS A 72 22.11 18.89 -29.44
C LYS A 72 22.66 17.69 -28.66
N ALA A 73 23.24 17.93 -27.48
CA ALA A 73 23.77 16.90 -26.60
C ALA A 73 22.67 15.92 -26.13
N LEU A 74 21.48 16.42 -25.78
CA LEU A 74 20.31 15.60 -25.46
C LEU A 74 19.93 14.68 -26.63
N PHE A 75 19.77 15.23 -27.84
CA PHE A 75 19.40 14.44 -29.02
C PHE A 75 20.52 13.51 -29.52
N ALA A 76 21.78 13.82 -29.23
CA ALA A 76 22.93 13.00 -29.56
C ALA A 76 23.17 11.84 -28.58
N GLY A 77 22.46 11.81 -27.44
CA GLY A 77 22.63 10.78 -26.42
C GLY A 77 23.84 10.99 -25.53
N GLU A 78 24.33 12.22 -25.42
CA GLU A 78 25.43 12.57 -24.53
C GLU A 78 25.04 12.47 -23.05
N LYS A 79 26.05 12.30 -22.20
CA LYS A 79 25.88 12.10 -20.75
C LYS A 79 25.64 13.43 -20.01
N ILE A 80 24.57 14.13 -20.37
CA ILE A 80 24.22 15.45 -19.79
C ILE A 80 23.67 15.37 -18.35
N ASN A 81 23.35 14.17 -17.85
CA ASN A 81 23.17 13.94 -16.43
C ASN A 81 24.53 13.60 -15.81
N GLU A 82 25.35 14.63 -15.59
CA GLU A 82 26.75 14.48 -15.19
C GLU A 82 26.90 13.89 -13.79
N THR A 83 26.00 14.24 -12.85
CA THR A 83 26.09 13.78 -11.44
C THR A 83 25.83 12.28 -11.29
N GLU A 84 25.17 11.66 -12.26
CA GLU A 84 24.98 10.20 -12.32
C GLU A 84 25.76 9.53 -13.47
N GLY A 85 26.45 10.31 -14.32
CA GLY A 85 27.19 9.81 -15.47
C GLY A 85 26.29 9.15 -16.54
N ARG A 86 25.08 9.68 -16.76
CA ARG A 86 24.05 9.07 -17.62
C ARG A 86 23.63 9.97 -18.79
N ALA A 87 23.22 9.34 -19.88
CA ALA A 87 22.47 10.01 -20.94
C ALA A 87 21.05 10.35 -20.47
N VAL A 88 20.39 11.24 -21.20
CA VAL A 88 18.98 11.63 -20.96
C VAL A 88 18.26 11.58 -22.29
N LEU A 89 17.47 10.53 -22.51
CA LEU A 89 17.05 10.16 -23.86
C LEU A 89 15.59 9.76 -23.99
N HIS A 90 14.69 10.37 -23.23
CA HIS A 90 13.25 10.13 -23.36
C HIS A 90 12.72 10.37 -24.79
N VAL A 91 13.36 11.25 -25.58
CA VAL A 91 13.08 11.45 -27.01
C VAL A 91 13.30 10.19 -27.87
N ALA A 92 14.25 9.32 -27.49
CA ALA A 92 14.51 8.07 -28.22
C ALA A 92 13.35 7.07 -28.12
N LEU A 93 12.52 7.17 -27.06
CA LEU A 93 11.36 6.30 -26.83
C LEU A 93 10.26 6.46 -27.89
N ARG A 94 10.28 7.57 -28.61
CA ARG A 94 9.29 7.98 -29.60
C ARG A 94 9.92 8.31 -30.97
N ALA A 95 11.20 7.98 -31.16
CA ALA A 95 11.91 8.16 -32.42
C ALA A 95 11.42 7.14 -33.49
N PRO A 96 11.48 7.48 -34.80
CA PRO A 96 11.19 6.53 -35.88
C PRO A 96 12.19 5.36 -35.88
N LYS A 97 11.84 4.24 -36.53
CA LYS A 97 12.66 3.01 -36.55
C LYS A 97 14.04 3.22 -37.20
N GLU A 98 14.11 4.21 -38.09
CA GLU A 98 15.26 4.53 -38.92
C GLU A 98 16.23 5.51 -38.25
N GLU A 99 15.84 6.14 -37.14
CA GLU A 99 16.70 7.10 -36.43
C GLU A 99 17.92 6.39 -35.81
N VAL A 100 19.05 7.10 -35.78
CA VAL A 100 20.28 6.61 -35.14
C VAL A 100 20.64 7.52 -33.99
N ILE A 101 20.48 7.01 -32.77
CA ILE A 101 20.85 7.71 -31.53
C ILE A 101 21.78 6.80 -30.76
N ASN A 102 23.04 7.23 -30.60
CA ASN A 102 24.08 6.40 -29.99
C ASN A 102 24.27 6.73 -28.52
N VAL A 103 24.26 5.72 -27.67
CA VAL A 103 24.71 5.80 -26.27
C VAL A 103 25.84 4.81 -26.09
N ASP A 104 26.99 5.26 -25.61
CA ASP A 104 28.18 4.43 -25.39
C ASP A 104 28.53 3.57 -26.64
N GLY A 105 28.40 4.16 -27.84
CA GLY A 105 28.72 3.52 -29.11
C GLY A 105 27.65 2.57 -29.67
N LYS A 106 26.50 2.42 -29.02
CA LYS A 106 25.38 1.58 -29.48
C LYS A 106 24.17 2.41 -29.86
N ASN A 107 23.61 2.17 -31.05
CA ASN A 107 22.29 2.72 -31.42
C ASN A 107 21.21 2.11 -30.53
N VAL A 108 20.50 2.95 -29.75
CA VAL A 108 19.48 2.50 -28.79
C VAL A 108 18.09 2.35 -29.43
N VAL A 109 17.84 2.97 -30.58
CA VAL A 109 16.52 2.99 -31.24
C VAL A 109 16.02 1.58 -31.61
N PRO A 110 16.85 0.64 -32.12
CA PRO A 110 16.41 -0.74 -32.35
C PRO A 110 15.93 -1.45 -31.08
N ASP A 111 16.59 -1.24 -29.94
CA ASP A 111 16.17 -1.82 -28.66
C ASP A 111 14.80 -1.25 -28.23
N VAL A 112 14.58 0.06 -28.43
CA VAL A 112 13.30 0.73 -28.17
C VAL A 112 12.18 0.07 -28.96
N HIS A 113 12.36 -0.05 -30.28
CA HIS A 113 11.34 -0.65 -31.15
C HIS A 113 11.13 -2.14 -30.88
N SER A 114 12.17 -2.88 -30.51
CA SER A 114 12.01 -4.27 -30.07
C SER A 114 11.09 -4.38 -28.84
N VAL A 115 11.21 -3.46 -27.88
CA VAL A 115 10.31 -3.42 -26.72
C VAL A 115 8.91 -2.99 -27.14
N LEU A 116 8.75 -1.95 -27.96
CA LEU A 116 7.44 -1.50 -28.45
C LEU A 116 6.71 -2.59 -29.24
N ASP A 117 7.41 -3.30 -30.13
CA ASP A 117 6.87 -4.41 -30.92
C ASP A 117 6.44 -5.58 -29.99
N ALA A 118 7.23 -5.88 -28.95
CA ALA A 118 6.88 -6.88 -27.94
C ALA A 118 5.65 -6.47 -27.12
N ILE A 119 5.56 -5.20 -26.71
CA ILE A 119 4.40 -4.65 -25.99
C ILE A 119 3.16 -4.75 -26.86
N LYS A 120 3.24 -4.33 -28.13
CA LYS A 120 2.13 -4.44 -29.08
C LYS A 120 1.65 -5.88 -29.19
N ALA A 121 2.56 -6.81 -29.46
CA ALA A 121 2.22 -8.23 -29.62
C ALA A 121 1.59 -8.83 -28.34
N PHE A 122 2.09 -8.46 -27.16
CA PHE A 122 1.52 -8.91 -25.89
C PHE A 122 0.13 -8.31 -25.64
N CYS A 123 -0.03 -7.00 -25.79
CA CYS A 123 -1.30 -6.31 -25.55
C CYS A 123 -2.39 -6.80 -26.51
N ASP A 124 -2.05 -7.04 -27.78
CA ASP A 124 -2.98 -7.58 -28.78
C ASP A 124 -3.48 -8.99 -28.36
N LYS A 125 -2.60 -9.85 -27.82
CA LYS A 125 -2.99 -11.17 -27.29
C LYS A 125 -3.91 -11.06 -26.07
N VAL A 126 -3.61 -10.17 -25.13
CA VAL A 126 -4.44 -9.97 -23.93
C VAL A 126 -5.82 -9.41 -24.31
N ARG A 127 -5.86 -8.42 -25.20
CA ARG A 127 -7.10 -7.75 -25.61
C ARG A 127 -8.01 -8.66 -26.45
N SER A 128 -7.44 -9.45 -27.36
CA SER A 128 -8.21 -10.45 -28.13
C SER A 128 -8.72 -11.60 -27.23
N GLY A 129 -8.02 -11.88 -26.13
CA GLY A 129 -8.29 -13.02 -25.24
C GLY A 129 -7.57 -14.30 -25.68
N SER A 130 -6.58 -14.21 -26.57
CA SER A 130 -5.66 -15.32 -26.84
C SER A 130 -4.66 -15.54 -25.69
N PHE A 131 -4.37 -14.49 -24.92
CA PHE A 131 -3.74 -14.61 -23.60
C PHE A 131 -4.83 -14.53 -22.53
N VAL A 132 -4.94 -15.59 -21.74
CA VAL A 132 -5.95 -15.76 -20.69
C VAL A 132 -5.31 -15.87 -19.32
N GLY A 133 -6.08 -15.53 -18.28
CA GLY A 133 -5.70 -15.78 -16.91
C GLY A 133 -5.59 -17.27 -16.59
N TYR A 134 -5.14 -17.58 -15.38
CA TYR A 134 -4.93 -18.94 -14.88
C TYR A 134 -6.17 -19.84 -15.02
N THR A 135 -7.37 -19.28 -14.85
CA THR A 135 -8.64 -20.03 -14.98
C THR A 135 -9.14 -20.14 -16.42
N GLY A 136 -8.38 -19.67 -17.41
CA GLY A 136 -8.78 -19.63 -18.82
C GLY A 136 -9.69 -18.45 -19.19
N LYS A 137 -10.02 -17.55 -18.26
CA LYS A 137 -10.84 -16.37 -18.51
C LYS A 137 -10.02 -15.22 -19.13
N LYS A 138 -10.69 -14.38 -19.94
CA LYS A 138 -10.08 -13.17 -20.50
C LYS A 138 -9.73 -12.18 -19.38
N LEU A 139 -8.61 -11.49 -19.53
CA LEU A 139 -8.17 -10.45 -18.61
C LEU A 139 -8.75 -9.10 -19.04
N THR A 140 -9.72 -8.62 -18.27
CA THR A 140 -10.47 -7.37 -18.54
C THR A 140 -10.03 -6.24 -17.62
N ASP A 141 -9.52 -6.57 -16.45
CA ASP A 141 -9.10 -5.61 -15.44
C ASP A 141 -7.57 -5.53 -15.39
N VAL A 142 -7.03 -4.33 -15.32
CA VAL A 142 -5.58 -4.07 -15.21
C VAL A 142 -5.31 -3.27 -13.96
N LEU A 143 -4.44 -3.78 -13.09
CA LEU A 143 -3.98 -3.08 -11.89
C LEU A 143 -2.49 -2.72 -12.02
N CYS A 144 -2.20 -1.43 -12.14
CA CYS A 144 -0.84 -0.91 -12.18
C CYS A 144 -0.32 -0.57 -10.80
N ILE A 145 0.83 -1.13 -10.43
CA ILE A 145 1.48 -0.87 -9.15
C ILE A 145 2.77 -0.09 -9.43
N GLY A 146 2.82 1.17 -9.00
CA GLY A 146 3.94 2.07 -9.23
C GLY A 146 3.74 3.41 -8.52
N ILE A 147 4.83 4.07 -8.13
CA ILE A 147 4.77 5.36 -7.41
C ILE A 147 5.58 6.43 -8.14
N GLY A 148 5.21 7.70 -7.98
CA GLY A 148 5.86 8.83 -8.63
C GLY A 148 5.83 8.69 -10.16
N GLY A 149 7.01 8.73 -10.78
CA GLY A 149 7.14 8.71 -12.24
C GLY A 149 6.70 7.40 -12.89
N SER A 150 6.61 6.32 -12.11
CA SER A 150 6.09 5.02 -12.56
C SER A 150 4.56 4.99 -12.71
N TYR A 151 3.87 6.11 -12.43
CA TYR A 151 2.41 6.18 -12.37
C TYR A 151 1.85 7.54 -12.80
N LEU A 152 2.41 8.67 -12.35
CA LEU A 152 1.77 9.99 -12.50
C LEU A 152 1.50 10.37 -13.97
N GLY A 153 2.49 10.19 -14.85
CA GLY A 153 2.31 10.42 -16.28
C GLY A 153 1.31 9.45 -16.91
N VAL A 154 1.29 8.20 -16.45
CA VAL A 154 0.38 7.16 -16.95
C VAL A 154 -1.06 7.47 -16.56
N GLU A 155 -1.31 7.85 -15.31
CA GLU A 155 -2.63 8.23 -14.82
C GLU A 155 -3.12 9.52 -15.48
N PHE A 156 -2.24 10.50 -15.71
CA PHE A 156 -2.55 11.68 -16.51
C PHE A 156 -3.09 11.28 -17.89
N VAL A 157 -2.33 10.50 -18.66
CA VAL A 157 -2.75 10.12 -20.02
C VAL A 157 -4.00 9.24 -19.98
N HIS A 158 -4.12 8.35 -19.00
CA HIS A 158 -5.31 7.55 -18.79
C HIS A 158 -6.55 8.44 -18.59
N GLU A 159 -6.55 9.32 -17.60
CA GLU A 159 -7.68 10.20 -17.31
C GLU A 159 -8.04 11.08 -18.51
N ALA A 160 -7.04 11.59 -19.24
CA ALA A 160 -7.26 12.39 -20.44
C ALA A 160 -7.94 11.62 -21.57
N LEU A 161 -7.67 10.32 -21.71
CA LEU A 161 -8.20 9.48 -22.79
C LEU A 161 -9.49 8.75 -22.43
N ARG A 162 -9.93 8.75 -21.16
CA ARG A 162 -11.16 8.06 -20.73
C ARG A 162 -12.41 8.49 -21.51
N THR A 163 -12.44 9.76 -21.93
CA THR A 163 -13.60 10.36 -22.59
C THR A 163 -13.35 10.71 -24.06
N ASP A 164 -12.16 10.42 -24.60
CA ASP A 164 -11.90 10.50 -26.04
C ASP A 164 -12.71 9.41 -26.76
N PRO A 165 -13.45 9.72 -27.86
CA PRO A 165 -14.33 8.74 -28.51
C PRO A 165 -13.63 7.47 -29.00
N ALA A 166 -12.45 7.60 -29.60
CA ALA A 166 -11.73 6.45 -30.15
C ALA A 166 -11.12 5.59 -29.04
N ALA A 167 -10.51 6.22 -28.04
CA ALA A 167 -9.94 5.53 -26.89
C ALA A 167 -11.02 4.87 -26.03
N SER A 168 -12.12 5.57 -25.74
CA SER A 168 -13.26 5.05 -24.98
C SER A 168 -13.87 3.83 -25.64
N SER A 169 -14.11 3.88 -26.96
CA SER A 169 -14.57 2.71 -27.72
C SER A 169 -13.58 1.54 -27.66
N ALA A 170 -12.28 1.81 -27.80
CA ALA A 170 -11.26 0.77 -27.69
C ALA A 170 -11.12 0.18 -26.27
N ALA A 171 -11.61 0.88 -25.25
CA ALA A 171 -11.57 0.49 -23.85
C ALA A 171 -12.85 -0.22 -23.36
N GLU A 172 -13.85 -0.42 -24.21
CA GLU A 172 -15.13 -1.00 -23.82
C GLU A 172 -14.96 -2.36 -23.11
N GLY A 173 -15.60 -2.50 -21.94
CA GLY A 173 -15.51 -3.70 -21.12
C GLY A 173 -14.17 -3.93 -20.42
N ARG A 174 -13.25 -2.94 -20.42
CA ARG A 174 -11.94 -3.01 -19.77
C ARG A 174 -11.80 -1.96 -18.68
N SER A 175 -11.02 -2.27 -17.65
CA SER A 175 -10.70 -1.32 -16.58
C SER A 175 -9.20 -1.22 -16.33
N LEU A 176 -8.73 -0.01 -16.04
CA LEU A 176 -7.37 0.28 -15.62
C LEU A 176 -7.41 0.99 -14.28
N ARG A 177 -6.64 0.50 -13.30
CA ARG A 177 -6.55 1.07 -11.95
C ARG A 177 -5.10 1.24 -11.53
N PHE A 178 -4.87 2.15 -10.59
CA PHE A 178 -3.54 2.44 -10.05
C PHE A 178 -3.50 2.15 -8.55
N LEU A 179 -2.39 1.56 -8.11
CA LEU A 179 -2.03 1.33 -6.71
C LEU A 179 -0.64 1.93 -6.49
N ALA A 180 -0.61 3.13 -5.90
CA ALA A 180 0.61 3.91 -5.77
C ALA A 180 1.07 3.99 -4.32
N ASN A 181 0.17 4.37 -3.42
CA ASN A 181 0.52 4.60 -2.02
C ASN A 181 0.71 3.27 -1.28
N VAL A 182 1.65 3.22 -0.32
CA VAL A 182 1.87 2.07 0.55
C VAL A 182 0.81 1.94 1.66
N ASP A 183 0.02 2.99 1.84
CA ASP A 183 -1.16 2.97 2.72
C ASP A 183 -2.11 1.83 2.30
N PRO A 184 -2.46 0.89 3.19
CA PRO A 184 -3.39 -0.20 2.88
C PRO A 184 -4.79 0.27 2.44
N ILE A 185 -5.16 1.53 2.67
CA ILE A 185 -6.38 2.13 2.10
C ILE A 185 -6.32 2.16 0.57
N ASP A 186 -5.15 2.42 -0.02
CA ASP A 186 -5.00 2.43 -1.49
C ASP A 186 -5.11 1.01 -2.05
N VAL A 187 -4.56 0.01 -1.34
CA VAL A 187 -4.78 -1.42 -1.67
C VAL A 187 -6.27 -1.74 -1.65
N LYS A 188 -6.99 -1.31 -0.62
CA LYS A 188 -8.44 -1.55 -0.52
C LYS A 188 -9.19 -0.89 -1.67
N ARG A 189 -8.88 0.37 -2.00
CA ARG A 189 -9.49 1.10 -3.13
C ARG A 189 -9.22 0.41 -4.45
N ALA A 190 -7.96 0.05 -4.72
CA ALA A 190 -7.53 -0.61 -5.94
C ALA A 190 -8.23 -1.96 -6.16
N LEU A 191 -8.30 -2.81 -5.11
CA LEU A 191 -8.83 -4.17 -5.22
C LEU A 191 -10.35 -4.27 -5.11
N THR A 192 -11.05 -3.28 -4.54
CA THR A 192 -12.50 -3.38 -4.32
C THR A 192 -13.26 -3.54 -5.64
N GLY A 193 -13.98 -4.65 -5.79
CA GLY A 193 -14.74 -4.99 -6.99
C GLY A 193 -13.95 -5.72 -8.09
N LEU A 194 -12.64 -5.89 -7.94
CA LEU A 194 -11.83 -6.70 -8.87
C LEU A 194 -12.00 -8.19 -8.60
N LYS A 195 -11.92 -9.01 -9.66
CA LYS A 195 -11.88 -10.47 -9.57
C LYS A 195 -10.48 -10.95 -9.94
N ALA A 196 -9.86 -11.76 -9.09
CA ALA A 196 -8.50 -12.26 -9.33
C ALA A 196 -8.37 -12.98 -10.68
N GLU A 197 -9.37 -13.78 -11.07
CA GLU A 197 -9.40 -14.55 -12.31
C GLU A 197 -9.45 -13.72 -13.61
N THR A 198 -9.82 -12.43 -13.55
CA THR A 198 -9.88 -11.52 -14.71
C THR A 198 -8.93 -10.32 -14.61
N THR A 199 -8.08 -10.28 -13.57
CA THR A 199 -7.19 -9.14 -13.30
C THR A 199 -5.76 -9.45 -13.74
N LEU A 200 -5.17 -8.57 -14.55
CA LEU A 200 -3.75 -8.52 -14.86
C LEU A 200 -3.07 -7.44 -14.01
N VAL A 201 -2.00 -7.81 -13.32
CA VAL A 201 -1.22 -6.89 -12.48
C VAL A 201 0.05 -6.49 -13.22
N VAL A 202 0.30 -5.18 -13.32
CA VAL A 202 1.50 -4.60 -13.93
C VAL A 202 2.34 -3.97 -12.84
N VAL A 203 3.49 -4.57 -12.52
CA VAL A 203 4.43 -4.02 -11.52
C VAL A 203 5.46 -3.13 -12.21
N ILE A 204 5.44 -1.84 -11.91
CA ILE A 204 6.29 -0.84 -12.55
C ILE A 204 7.31 -0.32 -11.54
N SER A 205 8.56 -0.78 -11.67
CA SER A 205 9.67 -0.33 -10.82
C SER A 205 11.01 -0.57 -11.50
N LYS A 206 11.76 0.50 -11.77
CA LYS A 206 13.08 0.43 -12.42
C LYS A 206 14.02 -0.56 -11.73
N THR A 207 14.22 -0.37 -10.43
CA THR A 207 15.15 -1.18 -9.61
C THR A 207 14.52 -2.44 -9.03
N PHE A 208 13.19 -2.53 -9.09
CA PHE A 208 12.37 -3.55 -8.45
C PHE A 208 12.63 -3.67 -6.94
N THR A 209 12.95 -2.54 -6.29
CA THR A 209 13.26 -2.45 -4.85
C THR A 209 12.56 -1.31 -4.13
N THR A 210 11.81 -0.46 -4.82
CA THR A 210 11.04 0.64 -4.22
C THR A 210 10.15 0.08 -3.12
N ALA A 211 10.30 0.58 -1.89
CA ALA A 211 9.73 -0.08 -0.71
C ALA A 211 8.21 -0.19 -0.78
N GLU A 212 7.56 0.89 -1.19
CA GLU A 212 6.12 1.04 -1.38
C GLU A 212 5.61 0.09 -2.46
N THR A 213 6.14 0.20 -3.68
CA THR A 213 5.78 -0.64 -4.83
C THR A 213 5.97 -2.12 -4.53
N MET A 214 7.07 -2.51 -3.89
CA MET A 214 7.35 -3.91 -3.62
C MET A 214 6.51 -4.48 -2.48
N LEU A 215 6.15 -3.68 -1.47
CA LEU A 215 5.19 -4.11 -0.47
C LEU A 215 3.81 -4.28 -1.10
N ASN A 216 3.34 -3.33 -1.89
CA ASN A 216 2.09 -3.43 -2.63
C ASN A 216 2.06 -4.63 -3.57
N ALA A 217 3.13 -4.86 -4.35
CA ALA A 217 3.24 -6.02 -5.24
C ALA A 217 3.14 -7.33 -4.47
N ARG A 218 3.82 -7.47 -3.32
CA ARG A 218 3.69 -8.66 -2.46
C ARG A 218 2.28 -8.82 -1.87
N THR A 219 1.65 -7.73 -1.46
CA THR A 219 0.27 -7.73 -0.95
C THR A 219 -0.73 -8.17 -2.02
N VAL A 220 -0.58 -7.69 -3.25
CA VAL A 220 -1.44 -8.09 -4.38
C VAL A 220 -1.13 -9.52 -4.83
N LYS A 221 0.15 -9.94 -4.81
CA LYS A 221 0.53 -11.35 -5.02
C LYS A 221 -0.16 -12.26 -4.01
N ASP A 222 -0.12 -11.94 -2.73
CA ASP A 222 -0.81 -12.69 -1.67
C ASP A 222 -2.32 -12.75 -1.90
N TRP A 223 -2.94 -11.65 -2.34
CA TRP A 223 -4.35 -11.64 -2.74
C TRP A 223 -4.64 -12.59 -3.92
N LEU A 224 -3.85 -12.54 -5.01
CA LEU A 224 -3.99 -13.45 -6.15
C LEU A 224 -3.86 -14.92 -5.73
N LEU A 225 -2.87 -15.25 -4.90
CA LEU A 225 -2.63 -16.61 -4.42
C LEU A 225 -3.77 -17.12 -3.53
N LYS A 226 -4.33 -16.27 -2.67
CA LYS A 226 -5.48 -16.63 -1.82
C LYS A 226 -6.74 -16.91 -2.64
N GLU A 227 -7.01 -16.10 -3.65
CA GLU A 227 -8.20 -16.24 -4.50
C GLU A 227 -8.07 -17.40 -5.51
N LEU A 228 -6.89 -17.56 -6.14
CA LEU A 228 -6.66 -18.53 -7.21
C LEU A 228 -6.07 -19.86 -6.74
N LYS A 229 -5.55 -19.91 -5.51
CA LYS A 229 -5.04 -21.12 -4.83
C LYS A 229 -3.93 -21.86 -5.59
N SER A 230 -3.11 -21.15 -6.36
CA SER A 230 -1.99 -21.72 -7.12
C SER A 230 -0.87 -20.71 -7.37
N GLU A 231 0.39 -21.11 -7.16
CA GLU A 231 1.57 -20.29 -7.49
C GLU A 231 1.75 -20.08 -9.00
N GLU A 232 1.27 -21.01 -9.82
CA GLU A 232 1.32 -20.89 -11.29
C GLU A 232 0.50 -19.70 -11.81
N ALA A 233 -0.46 -19.21 -11.01
CA ALA A 233 -1.25 -18.04 -11.35
C ALA A 233 -0.38 -16.78 -11.53
N ILE A 234 0.75 -16.67 -10.83
CA ILE A 234 1.59 -15.46 -10.88
C ILE A 234 2.16 -15.24 -12.28
N ALA A 235 2.63 -16.28 -12.95
CA ALA A 235 3.15 -16.19 -14.31
C ALA A 235 2.08 -15.77 -15.34
N LYS A 236 0.79 -15.98 -15.04
CA LYS A 236 -0.36 -15.62 -15.90
C LYS A 236 -1.01 -14.28 -15.55
N HIS A 237 -0.88 -13.83 -14.30
CA HIS A 237 -1.58 -12.65 -13.80
C HIS A 237 -0.66 -11.49 -13.42
N VAL A 238 0.67 -11.67 -13.46
CA VAL A 238 1.62 -10.61 -13.11
C VAL A 238 2.63 -10.42 -14.22
N ILE A 239 2.79 -9.17 -14.65
CA ILE A 239 3.83 -8.71 -15.59
C ILE A 239 4.65 -7.59 -14.94
N ALA A 240 5.82 -7.28 -15.48
CA ALA A 240 6.66 -6.21 -14.95
C ALA A 240 7.19 -5.26 -16.02
N CYS A 241 7.31 -3.99 -15.65
CA CYS A 241 8.11 -3.00 -16.36
C CYS A 241 9.35 -2.68 -15.50
N SER A 242 10.50 -3.26 -15.85
CA SER A 242 11.70 -3.19 -15.00
C SER A 242 12.98 -3.53 -15.78
N THR A 243 14.12 -3.12 -15.23
CA THR A 243 15.45 -3.52 -15.72
C THR A 243 16.07 -4.63 -14.86
N ALA A 244 15.44 -4.99 -13.73
CA ALA A 244 15.99 -5.94 -12.75
C ALA A 244 15.48 -7.37 -12.98
N LEU A 245 15.90 -7.99 -14.09
CA LEU A 245 15.42 -9.31 -14.54
C LEU A 245 15.53 -10.42 -13.48
N ASP A 246 16.61 -10.44 -12.70
CA ASP A 246 16.78 -11.45 -11.64
C ASP A 246 15.72 -11.33 -10.55
N LYS A 247 15.33 -10.09 -10.20
CA LYS A 247 14.35 -9.81 -9.15
C LYS A 247 12.92 -10.07 -9.63
N THR A 248 12.61 -9.77 -10.89
CA THR A 248 11.31 -10.09 -11.48
C THR A 248 11.12 -11.61 -11.57
N LYS A 249 12.17 -12.33 -11.99
CA LYS A 249 12.17 -13.80 -12.00
C LYS A 249 12.00 -14.38 -10.59
N ALA A 250 12.74 -13.86 -9.60
CA ALA A 250 12.61 -14.29 -8.20
C ALA A 250 11.21 -14.00 -7.61
N PHE A 251 10.49 -13.01 -8.14
CA PHE A 251 9.10 -12.73 -7.76
C PHE A 251 8.10 -13.75 -8.33
N GLY A 252 8.49 -14.51 -9.36
CA GLY A 252 7.66 -15.49 -10.06
C GLY A 252 7.08 -14.99 -11.38
N ILE A 253 7.57 -13.87 -11.91
CA ILE A 253 7.11 -13.30 -13.19
C ILE A 253 7.80 -14.04 -14.33
N ASP A 254 7.01 -14.46 -15.33
CA ASP A 254 7.55 -15.04 -16.56
C ASP A 254 8.46 -14.02 -17.25
N SER A 255 9.68 -14.43 -17.62
CA SER A 255 10.65 -13.53 -18.27
C SER A 255 10.14 -13.00 -19.62
N ALA A 256 9.24 -13.73 -20.31
CA ALA A 256 8.57 -13.25 -21.51
C ALA A 256 7.57 -12.10 -21.26
N ASN A 257 7.17 -11.91 -19.99
CA ASN A 257 6.23 -10.90 -19.53
C ASN A 257 6.94 -9.75 -18.76
N VAL A 258 8.24 -9.56 -19.02
CA VAL A 258 9.02 -8.45 -18.48
C VAL A 258 9.39 -7.50 -19.62
N PHE A 259 8.88 -6.28 -19.55
CA PHE A 259 9.13 -5.23 -20.53
C PHE A 259 10.20 -4.27 -19.98
N GLY A 260 11.38 -4.32 -20.59
CA GLY A 260 12.52 -3.51 -20.19
C GLY A 260 12.36 -2.03 -20.53
N PHE A 261 13.15 -1.21 -19.86
CA PHE A 261 13.47 0.16 -20.26
C PHE A 261 14.90 0.47 -19.83
N TRP A 262 15.38 1.70 -19.99
CA TRP A 262 16.81 2.00 -19.85
C TRP A 262 17.11 2.97 -18.69
N ASP A 263 18.38 3.01 -18.30
CA ASP A 263 18.87 3.87 -17.23
C ASP A 263 18.78 5.36 -17.57
N TRP A 264 18.94 5.72 -18.84
CA TRP A 264 18.75 7.07 -19.39
C TRP A 264 17.29 7.55 -19.45
N VAL A 265 16.33 6.69 -19.09
CA VAL A 265 14.93 7.09 -18.87
C VAL A 265 14.76 7.50 -17.41
N GLY A 266 14.65 8.81 -17.17
CA GLY A 266 14.28 9.37 -15.87
C GLY A 266 12.83 9.03 -15.52
N GLY A 267 12.54 8.80 -14.24
CA GLY A 267 11.20 8.35 -13.81
C GLY A 267 10.09 9.31 -14.24
N ARG A 268 10.28 10.62 -14.04
CA ARG A 268 9.32 11.67 -14.43
C ARG A 268 9.24 11.95 -15.94
N PHE A 269 10.08 11.28 -16.75
CA PHE A 269 10.12 11.33 -18.22
C PHE A 269 9.81 9.95 -18.86
N SER A 270 9.18 9.04 -18.10
CA SER A 270 9.12 7.62 -18.48
C SER A 270 7.82 7.17 -19.14
N VAL A 271 6.79 8.03 -19.22
CA VAL A 271 5.46 7.63 -19.73
C VAL A 271 5.49 7.12 -21.18
N CYS A 272 6.40 7.62 -22.02
CA CYS A 272 6.59 7.12 -23.39
C CYS A 272 7.37 5.79 -23.47
N SER A 273 7.85 5.25 -22.35
CA SER A 273 8.52 3.92 -22.29
C SER A 273 7.51 2.82 -21.94
N ALA A 274 8.00 1.59 -21.73
CA ALA A 274 7.19 0.48 -21.22
C ALA A 274 6.32 0.86 -20.00
N VAL A 275 6.79 1.78 -19.14
CA VAL A 275 6.06 2.32 -17.99
C VAL A 275 4.63 2.77 -18.36
N GLY A 276 4.47 3.59 -19.40
CA GLY A 276 3.14 4.03 -19.83
C GLY A 276 2.59 3.23 -21.00
N VAL A 277 3.44 2.82 -21.95
CA VAL A 277 2.98 2.13 -23.16
C VAL A 277 2.32 0.79 -22.85
N VAL A 278 2.81 0.01 -21.87
CA VAL A 278 2.18 -1.26 -21.47
C VAL A 278 0.75 -1.04 -20.95
N PRO A 279 0.51 -0.32 -19.85
CA PRO A 279 -0.83 -0.19 -19.30
C PRO A 279 -1.81 0.57 -20.20
N LEU A 280 -1.34 1.61 -20.90
CA LEU A 280 -2.19 2.35 -21.84
C LEU A 280 -2.56 1.49 -23.05
N SER A 281 -1.65 0.66 -23.57
CA SER A 281 -1.96 -0.23 -24.70
C SER A 281 -2.87 -1.37 -24.28
N LEU A 282 -2.77 -1.87 -23.04
CA LEU A 282 -3.72 -2.87 -22.51
C LEU A 282 -5.14 -2.29 -22.44
N GLN A 283 -5.29 -1.02 -22.04
CA GLN A 283 -6.59 -0.36 -21.92
C GLN A 283 -7.14 0.10 -23.27
N TYR A 284 -6.36 0.80 -24.07
CA TYR A 284 -6.81 1.53 -25.27
C TYR A 284 -6.35 0.93 -26.61
N GLY A 285 -5.48 -0.09 -26.58
CA GLY A 285 -4.84 -0.63 -27.77
C GLY A 285 -3.61 0.17 -28.19
N PHE A 286 -2.67 -0.51 -28.86
CA PHE A 286 -1.39 0.09 -29.23
C PHE A 286 -1.53 1.24 -30.23
N ASP A 287 -2.51 1.19 -31.14
CA ASP A 287 -2.68 2.22 -32.18
C ASP A 287 -3.04 3.60 -31.59
N VAL A 288 -3.83 3.63 -30.52
CA VAL A 288 -4.14 4.86 -29.77
C VAL A 288 -2.88 5.41 -29.12
N VAL A 289 -2.11 4.55 -28.45
CA VAL A 289 -0.85 4.93 -27.78
C VAL A 289 0.21 5.38 -28.79
N LYS A 290 0.25 4.76 -29.97
CA LYS A 290 1.17 5.15 -31.04
C LYS A 290 0.91 6.59 -31.48
N LYS A 291 -0.34 7.01 -31.65
CA LYS A 291 -0.67 8.42 -31.97
C LYS A 291 -0.16 9.39 -30.91
N PHE A 292 -0.24 8.99 -29.65
CA PHE A 292 0.33 9.76 -28.55
C PHE A 292 1.86 9.87 -28.62
N LEU A 293 2.56 8.77 -28.91
CA LEU A 293 4.01 8.81 -29.16
C LEU A 293 4.37 9.68 -30.38
N ASP A 294 3.58 9.59 -31.45
CA ASP A 294 3.79 10.37 -32.67
C ASP A 294 3.64 11.88 -32.42
N GLY A 295 2.65 12.29 -31.61
CA GLY A 295 2.48 13.69 -31.21
C GLY A 295 3.60 14.18 -30.31
N ALA A 296 4.05 13.36 -29.37
CA ALA A 296 5.18 13.71 -28.52
C ALA A 296 6.49 13.85 -29.33
N ARG A 297 6.68 13.01 -30.36
CA ARG A 297 7.78 13.14 -31.33
C ARG A 297 7.67 14.43 -32.15
N ALA A 298 6.48 14.82 -32.59
CA ALA A 298 6.32 16.04 -33.37
C ALA A 298 6.80 17.29 -32.60
N MET A 299 6.48 17.37 -31.30
CA MET A 299 7.02 18.42 -30.43
C MET A 299 8.54 18.28 -30.18
N ASP A 300 9.10 17.07 -30.18
CA ASP A 300 10.56 16.89 -30.12
C ASP A 300 11.24 17.51 -31.34
N LEU A 301 10.69 17.27 -32.52
CA LEU A 301 11.23 17.81 -33.77
C LEU A 301 11.11 19.33 -33.78
N HIS A 302 9.95 19.88 -33.37
CA HIS A 302 9.80 21.33 -33.18
C HIS A 302 10.84 21.89 -32.19
N PHE A 303 11.04 21.23 -31.05
CA PHE A 303 12.01 21.66 -30.05
C PHE A 303 13.45 21.63 -30.57
N LYS A 304 13.79 20.61 -31.37
CA LYS A 304 15.11 20.42 -31.97
C LYS A 304 15.42 21.47 -33.03
N ASP A 305 14.46 21.76 -33.91
CA ASP A 305 14.73 22.44 -35.17
C ASP A 305 14.28 23.91 -35.19
N ALA A 306 13.26 24.29 -34.42
CA ALA A 306 12.69 25.64 -34.47
C ALA A 306 13.63 26.71 -33.87
N PRO A 307 13.73 27.91 -34.48
CA PRO A 307 14.49 29.02 -33.93
C PRO A 307 13.91 29.46 -32.58
N MET A 308 14.77 29.97 -31.70
CA MET A 308 14.44 30.25 -30.30
C MET A 308 13.18 31.09 -30.11
N GLU A 309 12.98 32.07 -31.00
CA GLU A 309 11.86 33.02 -31.01
C GLU A 309 10.53 32.38 -31.43
N LYS A 310 10.55 31.18 -32.02
CA LYS A 310 9.37 30.39 -32.42
C LYS A 310 9.29 29.03 -31.72
N ASN A 311 10.26 28.73 -30.87
CA ASN A 311 10.39 27.44 -30.19
C ASN A 311 9.55 27.45 -28.89
N LEU A 312 8.39 26.80 -28.93
CA LEU A 312 7.38 26.85 -27.86
C LEU A 312 7.95 26.42 -26.48
N PRO A 313 8.67 25.28 -26.35
CA PRO A 313 9.27 24.91 -25.07
C PRO A 313 10.31 25.92 -24.59
N THR A 314 11.11 26.49 -25.50
CA THR A 314 12.13 27.47 -25.14
C THR A 314 11.51 28.77 -24.63
N LEU A 315 10.49 29.29 -25.31
CA LEU A 315 9.76 30.49 -24.88
C LEU A 315 9.16 30.30 -23.48
N LEU A 316 8.41 29.21 -23.27
CA LEU A 316 7.79 28.92 -21.97
C LEU A 316 8.83 28.70 -20.86
N GLY A 317 9.96 28.07 -21.18
CA GLY A 317 11.06 27.87 -20.24
C GLY A 317 11.68 29.18 -19.79
N LEU A 318 11.96 30.08 -20.74
CA LEU A 318 12.53 31.39 -20.44
C LEU A 318 11.56 32.30 -19.68
N LEU A 319 10.27 32.27 -20.01
CA LEU A 319 9.24 33.01 -19.26
C LEU A 319 9.08 32.48 -17.83
N ALA A 320 9.25 31.17 -17.62
CA ALA A 320 9.25 30.58 -16.28
C ALA A 320 10.48 31.07 -15.47
N VAL A 321 11.67 31.07 -16.07
CA VAL A 321 12.90 31.62 -15.45
C VAL A 321 12.74 33.10 -15.14
N TRP A 322 12.18 33.89 -16.06
CA TRP A 322 11.91 35.31 -15.85
C TRP A 322 11.01 35.53 -14.63
N ASN A 323 9.88 34.84 -14.58
CA ASN A 323 8.92 34.98 -13.50
C ASN A 323 9.49 34.55 -12.14
N ALA A 324 10.19 33.41 -12.08
CA ALA A 324 10.72 32.88 -10.83
C ALA A 324 11.96 33.66 -10.34
N SER A 325 12.94 33.87 -11.21
CA SER A 325 14.27 34.35 -10.80
C SER A 325 14.48 35.86 -10.97
N CYS A 326 13.68 36.52 -11.82
CA CYS A 326 13.81 37.96 -12.07
C CYS A 326 12.66 38.76 -11.42
N MET A 327 11.42 38.31 -11.61
CA MET A 327 10.24 38.95 -10.99
C MET A 327 10.01 38.51 -9.54
N GLY A 328 10.58 37.37 -9.14
CA GLY A 328 10.49 36.84 -7.77
C GLY A 328 9.17 36.14 -7.44
N TYR A 329 8.45 35.63 -8.44
CA TYR A 329 7.22 34.88 -8.24
C TYR A 329 7.53 33.42 -7.91
N GLU A 330 7.24 33.00 -6.67
CA GLU A 330 7.60 31.66 -6.16
C GLU A 330 6.74 30.52 -6.70
N GLY A 331 5.54 30.80 -7.22
CA GLY A 331 4.57 29.80 -7.65
C GLY A 331 4.13 29.96 -9.10
N CYS A 332 3.70 28.86 -9.72
CA CYS A 332 3.10 28.83 -11.05
C CYS A 332 1.83 27.98 -11.03
N ALA A 333 0.72 28.54 -11.49
CA ALA A 333 -0.56 27.84 -11.60
C ALA A 333 -0.71 27.23 -13.00
N VAL A 334 -0.94 25.92 -13.11
CA VAL A 334 -1.26 25.25 -14.38
C VAL A 334 -2.75 24.94 -14.41
N LEU A 335 -3.48 25.56 -15.34
CA LEU A 335 -4.93 25.70 -15.29
C LEU A 335 -5.54 25.19 -16.60
N PRO A 336 -5.72 23.86 -16.74
CA PRO A 336 -6.33 23.28 -17.92
C PRO A 336 -7.85 23.52 -17.91
N TYR A 337 -8.38 24.24 -18.88
CA TYR A 337 -9.82 24.37 -19.15
C TYR A 337 -10.30 23.12 -19.90
N CYS A 338 -10.10 21.97 -19.26
CA CYS A 338 -10.44 20.65 -19.76
C CYS A 338 -10.45 19.67 -18.58
N GLN A 339 -11.62 19.15 -18.20
CA GLN A 339 -11.75 18.23 -17.06
C GLN A 339 -11.00 16.90 -17.28
N ALA A 340 -10.80 16.48 -18.53
CA ALA A 340 -10.01 15.29 -18.85
C ALA A 340 -8.54 15.41 -18.39
N LEU A 341 -8.02 16.64 -18.24
CA LEU A 341 -6.67 16.91 -17.74
C LEU A 341 -6.57 17.01 -16.21
N VAL A 342 -7.54 16.47 -15.45
CA VAL A 342 -7.57 16.55 -13.97
C VAL A 342 -6.32 15.99 -13.27
N ARG A 343 -5.57 15.09 -13.92
CA ARG A 343 -4.30 14.54 -13.39
C ARG A 343 -3.04 15.10 -14.06
N PHE A 344 -3.19 16.00 -15.05
CA PHE A 344 -2.06 16.62 -15.73
C PHE A 344 -1.19 17.44 -14.75
N VAL A 345 -1.81 18.25 -13.91
CA VAL A 345 -1.07 19.12 -12.97
C VAL A 345 -0.27 18.29 -11.96
N ALA A 346 -0.80 17.18 -11.47
CA ALA A 346 -0.07 16.27 -10.58
C ALA A 346 1.16 15.66 -11.26
N HIS A 347 1.11 15.39 -12.58
CA HIS A 347 2.28 14.98 -13.34
C HIS A 347 3.29 16.13 -13.50
N ILE A 348 2.84 17.35 -13.84
CA ILE A 348 3.71 18.53 -13.98
C ILE A 348 4.41 18.89 -12.67
N GLN A 349 3.74 18.73 -11.53
CA GLN A 349 4.34 18.89 -10.21
C GLN A 349 5.60 18.05 -10.05
N GLN A 350 5.54 16.76 -10.37
CA GLN A 350 6.74 15.92 -10.31
C GLN A 350 7.74 16.30 -11.40
N LEU A 351 7.26 16.48 -12.63
CA LEU A 351 8.12 16.78 -13.78
C LEU A 351 9.00 17.99 -13.51
N ASP A 352 8.43 19.12 -13.10
CA ASP A 352 9.20 20.35 -12.92
C ASP A 352 9.85 20.44 -11.54
N MET A 353 9.11 20.22 -10.45
CA MET A 353 9.62 20.45 -9.10
C MET A 353 10.73 19.46 -8.73
N GLU A 354 10.64 18.18 -9.14
CA GLU A 354 11.69 17.20 -8.88
C GLU A 354 12.91 17.41 -9.81
N SER A 355 12.70 17.97 -11.01
CA SER A 355 13.79 18.33 -11.93
C SER A 355 14.55 19.56 -11.46
N ASN A 356 13.85 20.64 -11.18
CA ASN A 356 14.41 21.99 -11.08
C ASN A 356 14.36 22.58 -9.68
N GLY A 357 13.77 21.90 -8.70
CA GLY A 357 13.84 22.24 -7.27
C GLY A 357 15.22 21.97 -6.68
N LYS A 358 16.23 22.66 -7.23
CA LYS A 358 17.66 22.47 -6.92
C LYS A 358 18.22 23.71 -6.23
N ARG A 359 19.40 23.56 -5.62
CA ARG A 359 20.11 24.67 -4.96
C ARG A 359 21.57 24.79 -5.38
N VAL A 360 22.03 23.84 -6.19
CA VAL A 360 23.41 23.69 -6.65
C VAL A 360 23.42 23.53 -8.15
N GLN A 361 24.35 24.24 -8.78
CA GLN A 361 24.65 24.16 -10.20
C GLN A 361 25.43 22.88 -10.51
N MET A 362 25.58 22.58 -11.80
CA MET A 362 26.28 21.39 -12.30
C MET A 362 27.75 21.34 -11.81
N ASP A 363 28.39 22.49 -11.63
CA ASP A 363 29.77 22.61 -11.12
C ASP A 363 29.88 22.52 -9.59
N GLY A 364 28.76 22.30 -8.89
CA GLY A 364 28.69 22.17 -7.44
C GLY A 364 28.57 23.48 -6.66
N LYS A 365 28.59 24.65 -7.32
CA LYS A 365 28.35 25.94 -6.64
C LYS A 365 26.89 26.15 -6.32
N GLU A 366 26.60 26.94 -5.30
CA GLU A 366 25.21 27.34 -5.01
C GLU A 366 24.65 28.23 -6.12
N CYS A 367 23.35 28.08 -6.38
CA CYS A 367 22.65 28.95 -7.34
C CYS A 367 22.56 30.38 -6.78
N SER A 368 22.89 31.38 -7.61
CA SER A 368 22.83 32.81 -7.24
C SER A 368 21.43 33.41 -7.32
N VAL A 369 20.47 32.66 -7.86
CA VAL A 369 19.05 33.00 -7.94
C VAL A 369 18.21 31.80 -7.49
N PRO A 370 16.97 32.02 -7.02
CA PRO A 370 16.02 30.92 -6.81
C PRO A 370 15.76 30.17 -8.12
N THR A 371 15.69 28.84 -8.04
CA THR A 371 15.39 27.94 -9.16
C THR A 371 14.17 27.08 -8.83
N GLY A 372 13.40 26.69 -9.85
CA GLY A 372 12.20 25.87 -9.69
C GLY A 372 11.05 26.63 -9.00
N ALA A 373 9.89 26.69 -9.65
CA ALA A 373 8.69 27.26 -9.04
C ALA A 373 7.89 26.18 -8.29
N ILE A 374 7.02 26.61 -7.37
CA ILE A 374 6.00 25.75 -6.78
C ILE A 374 4.86 25.62 -7.78
N TYR A 375 4.73 24.44 -8.40
CA TYR A 375 3.65 24.14 -9.33
C TYR A 375 2.40 23.62 -8.60
N PHE A 376 1.25 24.17 -8.94
CA PHE A 376 -0.05 23.71 -8.47
C PHE A 376 -1.13 24.07 -9.49
N GLY A 377 -2.36 23.62 -9.27
CA GLY A 377 -3.48 23.95 -10.14
C GLY A 377 -4.55 22.87 -10.14
N GLU A 378 -5.69 23.23 -10.72
CA GLU A 378 -6.87 22.40 -10.91
C GLU A 378 -7.52 22.78 -12.25
N PRO A 379 -8.29 21.90 -12.89
CA PRO A 379 -9.01 22.26 -14.11
C PRO A 379 -9.91 23.48 -13.94
N GLY A 380 -9.98 24.30 -14.98
CA GLY A 380 -11.02 25.32 -15.12
C GLY A 380 -12.37 24.65 -15.41
N THR A 381 -13.49 25.11 -14.83
CA THR A 381 -13.64 26.30 -13.96
C THR A 381 -13.46 26.01 -12.47
N ASN A 382 -13.23 24.76 -12.05
CA ASN A 382 -13.16 24.36 -10.63
C ASN A 382 -12.16 25.21 -9.82
N GLY A 383 -10.98 25.46 -10.38
CA GLY A 383 -9.96 26.31 -9.75
C GLY A 383 -10.45 27.74 -9.45
N GLN A 384 -11.35 28.29 -10.30
CA GLN A 384 -11.92 29.62 -10.11
C GLN A 384 -12.73 29.72 -8.81
N HIS A 385 -13.39 28.63 -8.45
CA HIS A 385 -14.20 28.53 -7.24
C HIS A 385 -13.41 27.98 -6.03
N SER A 386 -12.09 27.94 -6.11
CA SER A 386 -11.21 27.46 -5.04
C SER A 386 -10.16 28.50 -4.64
N PHE A 387 -9.23 28.84 -5.54
CA PHE A 387 -8.05 29.63 -5.18
C PHE A 387 -7.84 30.88 -6.05
N TYR A 388 -8.68 31.13 -7.06
CA TYR A 388 -8.54 32.33 -7.92
C TYR A 388 -8.74 33.64 -7.15
N GLN A 389 -9.49 33.64 -6.04
CA GLN A 389 -9.55 34.78 -5.13
C GLN A 389 -8.15 35.24 -4.69
N LEU A 390 -7.29 34.30 -4.31
CA LEU A 390 -5.89 34.60 -3.96
C LEU A 390 -5.11 35.06 -5.18
N MET A 391 -5.32 34.43 -6.34
CA MET A 391 -4.62 34.81 -7.57
C MET A 391 -4.98 36.23 -8.04
N HIS A 392 -6.22 36.69 -7.82
CA HIS A 392 -6.72 37.99 -8.27
C HIS A 392 -6.45 39.13 -7.30
N GLN A 393 -6.55 38.90 -5.99
CA GLN A 393 -6.44 39.97 -4.98
C GLN A 393 -5.34 39.71 -3.93
N GLY A 394 -4.79 38.51 -3.87
CA GLY A 394 -3.66 38.15 -3.01
C GLY A 394 -2.32 38.19 -3.74
N ARG A 395 -1.48 37.18 -3.49
CA ARG A 395 -0.14 37.07 -4.07
C ARG A 395 -0.21 36.96 -5.60
N VAL A 396 0.77 37.52 -6.29
CA VAL A 396 0.90 37.38 -7.75
C VAL A 396 1.41 35.97 -8.05
N ILE A 397 0.66 35.24 -8.87
CA ILE A 397 1.00 33.88 -9.28
C ILE A 397 0.84 33.80 -10.80
N PRO A 398 1.94 33.71 -11.57
CA PRO A 398 1.90 33.42 -12.99
C PRO A 398 1.08 32.18 -13.30
N ALA A 399 0.32 32.22 -14.39
CA ALA A 399 -0.59 31.14 -14.77
C ALA A 399 -0.39 30.66 -16.21
N ASP A 400 -0.37 29.34 -16.41
CA ASP A 400 -0.47 28.70 -17.71
C ASP A 400 -1.92 28.21 -17.91
N PHE A 401 -2.69 28.92 -18.74
CA PHE A 401 -4.02 28.52 -19.16
C PHE A 401 -3.90 27.58 -20.36
N ILE A 402 -4.52 26.39 -20.29
CA ILE A 402 -4.52 25.41 -21.40
C ILE A 402 -5.96 25.14 -21.82
N GLY A 403 -6.33 25.46 -23.05
CA GLY A 403 -7.67 25.28 -23.59
C GLY A 403 -7.67 24.46 -24.88
N PHE A 404 -8.85 23.99 -25.27
CA PHE A 404 -9.05 23.27 -26.52
C PHE A 404 -10.18 23.90 -27.33
N LYS A 405 -10.02 23.96 -28.66
CA LYS A 405 -11.04 24.50 -29.57
C LYS A 405 -12.31 23.63 -29.57
N VAL A 406 -12.17 22.32 -29.38
CA VAL A 406 -13.27 21.35 -29.44
C VAL A 406 -13.28 20.45 -28.20
N SER A 407 -14.47 20.17 -27.65
CA SER A 407 -14.69 19.18 -26.59
C SER A 407 -14.62 17.74 -27.13
N GLN A 408 -14.09 16.81 -26.34
CA GLN A 408 -14.20 15.38 -26.62
C GLN A 408 -15.67 14.89 -26.65
N ASN A 409 -16.55 15.57 -25.89
CA ASN A 409 -17.97 15.26 -25.75
C ASN A 409 -18.76 16.58 -25.83
N PRO A 410 -19.08 17.08 -27.03
CA PRO A 410 -19.80 18.33 -27.18
C PRO A 410 -21.26 18.19 -26.70
N ILE A 411 -21.73 19.19 -25.95
CA ILE A 411 -23.11 19.28 -25.47
C ILE A 411 -23.63 20.69 -25.78
N SER A 412 -24.80 20.74 -26.41
CA SER A 412 -25.56 21.96 -26.66
C SER A 412 -27.03 21.64 -26.43
N LEU A 413 -27.74 22.50 -25.71
CA LEU A 413 -29.16 22.33 -25.38
C LEU A 413 -29.97 23.43 -26.04
N ASP A 414 -31.17 23.08 -26.53
CA ASP A 414 -32.10 24.06 -27.07
C ASP A 414 -32.53 25.05 -25.97
N GLY A 415 -32.43 26.35 -26.27
CA GLY A 415 -32.76 27.43 -25.34
C GLY A 415 -31.57 27.98 -24.53
N GLU A 416 -30.43 27.29 -24.51
CA GLU A 416 -29.18 27.84 -23.96
C GLU A 416 -28.49 28.75 -25.00
N PRO A 417 -27.89 29.88 -24.57
CA PRO A 417 -27.30 30.86 -25.48
C PRO A 417 -26.02 30.38 -26.16
N VAL A 418 -25.30 29.45 -25.53
CA VAL A 418 -24.02 28.90 -26.00
C VAL A 418 -23.92 27.41 -25.62
N SER A 419 -23.01 26.68 -26.27
CA SER A 419 -22.72 25.30 -25.88
C SER A 419 -22.03 25.23 -24.51
N ASN A 420 -22.08 24.08 -23.83
CA ASN A 420 -21.35 23.89 -22.58
C ASN A 420 -19.84 24.11 -22.74
N HIS A 421 -19.29 23.81 -23.92
CA HIS A 421 -17.86 24.03 -24.21
C HIS A 421 -17.55 25.51 -24.40
N ASP A 422 -18.42 26.26 -25.07
CA ASP A 422 -18.24 27.70 -25.23
C ASP A 422 -18.41 28.43 -23.89
N GLU A 423 -19.29 27.97 -23.00
CA GLU A 423 -19.39 28.48 -21.62
C GLU A 423 -18.11 28.22 -20.81
N LEU A 424 -17.48 27.06 -20.97
CA LEU A 424 -16.16 26.78 -20.41
C LEU A 424 -15.09 27.72 -21.01
N MET A 425 -15.09 27.90 -22.32
CA MET A 425 -14.08 28.68 -23.02
C MET A 425 -14.26 30.20 -22.85
N SER A 426 -15.46 30.69 -22.59
CA SER A 426 -15.70 32.10 -22.22
C SER A 426 -14.83 32.50 -21.02
N ASN A 427 -14.72 31.60 -20.06
CA ASN A 427 -13.89 31.76 -18.89
C ASN A 427 -12.39 31.60 -19.19
N PHE A 428 -11.99 30.70 -20.11
CA PHE A 428 -10.61 30.56 -20.55
C PHE A 428 -10.07 31.87 -21.14
N PHE A 429 -10.90 32.61 -21.88
CA PHE A 429 -10.53 33.91 -22.44
C PHE A 429 -10.63 35.05 -21.42
N ALA A 430 -11.69 35.07 -20.59
CA ALA A 430 -11.92 36.17 -19.65
C ALA A 430 -10.90 36.24 -18.50
N GLN A 431 -10.45 35.09 -17.99
CA GLN A 431 -9.61 35.05 -16.78
C GLN A 431 -8.19 35.62 -17.00
N PRO A 432 -7.46 35.33 -18.10
CA PRO A 432 -6.21 35.99 -18.44
C PRO A 432 -6.35 37.52 -18.52
N ASP A 433 -7.42 38.03 -19.13
CA ASP A 433 -7.68 39.48 -19.21
C ASP A 433 -7.97 40.09 -17.85
N ALA A 434 -8.79 39.44 -17.03
CA ALA A 434 -9.09 39.89 -15.67
C ALA A 434 -7.82 39.98 -14.81
N LEU A 435 -6.92 38.98 -14.92
CA LEU A 435 -5.62 38.97 -14.23
C LEU A 435 -4.70 40.09 -14.72
N ALA A 436 -4.64 40.31 -16.04
CA ALA A 436 -3.76 41.29 -16.64
C ALA A 436 -4.22 42.74 -16.41
N LEU A 437 -5.52 43.02 -16.59
CA LEU A 437 -6.10 44.37 -16.58
C LEU A 437 -6.50 44.82 -15.17
N GLY A 438 -7.11 43.93 -14.39
CA GLY A 438 -7.72 44.29 -13.12
C GLY A 438 -8.91 45.22 -13.27
N LYS A 439 -9.24 45.94 -12.18
CA LYS A 439 -10.34 46.88 -12.08
C LYS A 439 -10.03 47.92 -11.00
N THR A 440 -9.97 49.17 -11.42
CA THR A 440 -9.54 50.32 -10.62
C THR A 440 -10.62 50.83 -9.67
N ALA A 441 -10.23 51.66 -8.70
CA ALA A 441 -11.17 52.29 -7.79
C ALA A 441 -12.11 53.25 -8.54
N GLU A 442 -11.60 53.94 -9.56
CA GLU A 442 -12.34 54.87 -10.41
C GLU A 442 -13.45 54.16 -11.19
N GLU A 443 -13.14 53.01 -11.80
CA GLU A 443 -14.12 52.18 -12.50
C GLU A 443 -15.22 51.69 -11.55
N LEU A 444 -14.86 51.24 -10.35
CA LEU A 444 -15.82 50.79 -9.35
C LEU A 444 -16.73 51.93 -8.86
N LYS A 445 -16.18 53.13 -8.68
CA LYS A 445 -16.96 54.32 -8.30
C LYS A 445 -17.92 54.71 -9.42
N ALA A 446 -17.48 54.64 -10.68
CA ALA A 446 -18.33 54.90 -11.84
C ALA A 446 -19.49 53.90 -11.97
N GLU A 447 -19.30 52.64 -11.54
CA GLU A 447 -20.35 51.61 -11.46
C GLU A 447 -21.28 51.76 -10.25
N GLY A 448 -21.10 52.79 -9.42
CA GLY A 448 -21.94 53.03 -8.25
C GLY A 448 -21.64 52.13 -7.05
N VAL A 449 -20.45 51.53 -6.97
CA VAL A 449 -20.02 50.80 -5.77
C VAL A 449 -19.91 51.78 -4.60
N ALA A 450 -20.58 51.46 -3.49
CA ALA A 450 -20.51 52.27 -2.27
C ALA A 450 -19.06 52.46 -1.80
N GLU A 451 -18.67 53.69 -1.45
CA GLU A 451 -17.27 54.07 -1.16
C GLU A 451 -16.56 53.11 -0.20
N LYS A 452 -17.24 52.68 0.87
CA LYS A 452 -16.70 51.74 1.88
C LYS A 452 -16.33 50.36 1.31
N LEU A 453 -16.88 49.97 0.16
CA LEU A 453 -16.63 48.68 -0.50
C LEU A 453 -15.62 48.78 -1.64
N VAL A 454 -15.27 49.98 -2.10
CA VAL A 454 -14.42 50.17 -3.28
C VAL A 454 -13.08 49.47 -3.10
N ALA A 455 -12.37 49.72 -2.00
CA ALA A 455 -11.06 49.10 -1.73
C ALA A 455 -11.11 47.57 -1.69
N HIS A 456 -12.23 46.97 -1.27
CA HIS A 456 -12.41 45.51 -1.24
C HIS A 456 -12.68 44.91 -2.63
N LYS A 457 -13.22 45.71 -3.56
CA LYS A 457 -13.56 45.28 -4.92
C LYS A 457 -12.53 45.67 -5.97
N VAL A 458 -11.46 46.38 -5.58
CA VAL A 458 -10.32 46.66 -6.47
C VAL A 458 -9.64 45.36 -6.86
N PHE A 459 -9.40 45.20 -8.16
CA PHE A 459 -8.52 44.17 -8.70
C PHE A 459 -7.28 44.89 -9.21
N THR A 460 -6.12 44.63 -8.61
CA THR A 460 -4.90 45.36 -8.94
C THR A 460 -4.40 45.11 -10.37
N GLY A 461 -4.88 44.05 -11.02
CA GLY A 461 -4.37 43.61 -12.31
C GLY A 461 -2.89 43.23 -12.23
N ASP A 462 -2.20 43.37 -13.37
CA ASP A 462 -0.74 43.22 -13.49
C ASP A 462 -0.21 41.82 -13.11
N ARG A 463 -1.06 40.80 -13.28
CA ARG A 463 -0.75 39.40 -12.95
C ARG A 463 -0.50 38.61 -14.24
N PRO A 464 0.70 38.04 -14.44
CA PRO A 464 1.10 37.50 -15.73
C PRO A 464 0.45 36.14 -16.04
N SER A 465 0.22 35.88 -17.33
CA SER A 465 -0.28 34.58 -17.80
C SER A 465 0.20 34.22 -19.20
N ASN A 466 0.19 32.92 -19.49
CA ASN A 466 0.28 32.34 -20.83
C ASN A 466 -1.05 31.66 -21.16
N SER A 467 -1.47 31.71 -22.42
CA SER A 467 -2.62 30.96 -22.92
C SER A 467 -2.18 30.03 -24.05
N LEU A 468 -2.39 28.74 -23.87
CA LEU A 468 -2.16 27.70 -24.86
C LEU A 468 -3.51 27.19 -25.37
N LEU A 469 -3.79 27.38 -26.65
CA LEU A 469 -5.01 26.88 -27.29
C LEU A 469 -4.66 25.77 -28.29
N LEU A 470 -5.11 24.56 -28.00
CA LEU A 470 -4.91 23.37 -28.83
C LEU A 470 -6.19 23.01 -29.61
N PRO A 471 -6.11 22.19 -30.68
CA PRO A 471 -7.30 21.84 -31.48
C PRO A 471 -8.34 21.03 -30.68
N ILE A 472 -7.91 19.89 -30.12
CA ILE A 472 -8.77 18.96 -29.38
C ILE A 472 -7.89 18.14 -28.40
N CYS A 473 -8.47 17.68 -27.30
CA CYS A 473 -7.77 16.80 -26.35
C CYS A 473 -7.82 15.36 -26.88
N ASP A 474 -6.96 15.02 -27.84
CA ASP A 474 -6.85 13.67 -28.41
C ASP A 474 -5.45 13.08 -28.13
N PRO A 475 -5.19 11.79 -28.44
CA PRO A 475 -3.88 11.18 -28.17
C PRO A 475 -2.69 11.98 -28.72
N TYR A 476 -2.79 12.49 -29.96
CA TYR A 476 -1.70 13.21 -30.61
C TYR A 476 -1.40 14.54 -29.91
N ASN A 477 -2.43 15.35 -29.65
CA ASN A 477 -2.28 16.65 -28.99
C ASN A 477 -1.87 16.50 -27.52
N LEU A 478 -2.27 15.42 -26.84
CA LEU A 478 -1.74 15.08 -25.52
C LEU A 478 -0.24 14.75 -25.55
N GLY A 479 0.21 14.08 -26.59
CA GLY A 479 1.64 13.82 -26.83
C GLY A 479 2.43 15.13 -27.01
N LEU A 480 1.91 16.04 -27.84
CA LEU A 480 2.48 17.38 -28.02
C LEU A 480 2.59 18.11 -26.68
N LEU A 481 1.51 18.14 -25.89
CA LEU A 481 1.45 18.83 -24.61
C LEU A 481 2.43 18.24 -23.58
N LEU A 482 2.55 16.91 -23.52
CA LEU A 482 3.53 16.25 -22.66
C LEU A 482 4.96 16.70 -23.01
N SER A 483 5.34 16.51 -24.27
CA SER A 483 6.70 16.80 -24.75
C SER A 483 7.04 18.28 -24.62
N LEU A 484 6.05 19.16 -24.81
CA LEU A 484 6.19 20.61 -24.58
C LEU A 484 6.65 20.91 -23.15
N TYR A 485 6.03 20.28 -22.16
CA TYR A 485 6.38 20.49 -20.76
C TYR A 485 7.68 19.76 -20.38
N GLU A 486 7.97 18.58 -20.94
CA GLU A 486 9.27 17.90 -20.74
C GLU A 486 10.44 18.79 -21.17
N HIS A 487 10.36 19.37 -22.38
CA HIS A 487 11.39 20.23 -22.93
C HIS A 487 11.45 21.59 -22.25
N ARG A 488 10.31 22.18 -21.89
CA ARG A 488 10.26 23.43 -21.11
C ARG A 488 11.02 23.27 -19.79
N THR A 489 10.79 22.17 -19.08
CA THR A 489 11.48 21.86 -17.82
C THR A 489 12.99 21.72 -18.02
N ALA A 490 13.43 21.07 -19.11
CA ALA A 490 14.86 20.96 -19.44
C ALA A 490 15.50 22.33 -19.74
N VAL A 491 14.84 23.18 -20.52
CA VAL A 491 15.31 24.55 -20.82
C VAL A 491 15.52 25.36 -19.55
N GLN A 492 14.56 25.32 -18.62
CA GLN A 492 14.68 26.01 -17.34
C GLN A 492 15.94 25.59 -16.57
N GLY A 493 16.15 24.27 -16.40
CA GLY A 493 17.32 23.77 -15.68
C GLY A 493 18.64 24.12 -16.36
N TRP A 494 18.68 24.09 -17.69
CA TRP A 494 19.85 24.49 -18.46
C TRP A 494 20.20 25.96 -18.30
N VAL A 495 19.20 26.84 -18.25
CA VAL A 495 19.39 28.28 -18.03
C VAL A 495 19.90 28.55 -16.61
N TRP A 496 19.37 27.83 -15.60
CA TRP A 496 19.87 27.89 -14.22
C TRP A 496 21.19 27.15 -13.99
N ASN A 497 21.68 26.43 -15.01
CA ASN A 497 22.85 25.56 -14.91
C ASN A 497 22.72 24.48 -13.81
N VAL A 498 21.51 23.97 -13.58
CA VAL A 498 21.25 22.87 -12.63
C VAL A 498 21.02 21.55 -13.37
N ASN A 499 21.19 20.42 -12.69
CA ASN A 499 20.88 19.12 -13.25
C ASN A 499 19.38 18.81 -13.13
N SER A 500 18.62 18.91 -14.22
CA SER A 500 17.19 18.57 -14.25
C SER A 500 16.90 17.07 -14.13
N PHE A 501 17.91 16.21 -14.13
CA PHE A 501 17.74 14.77 -14.38
C PHE A 501 18.13 13.89 -13.18
N ASP A 502 18.74 14.46 -12.15
CA ASP A 502 18.95 13.81 -10.86
C ASP A 502 17.84 14.15 -9.84
N GLN A 503 17.89 13.50 -8.65
CA GLN A 503 16.96 13.76 -7.54
C GLN A 503 17.55 13.41 -6.16
N TRP A 504 18.79 13.82 -5.86
CA TRP A 504 19.45 13.47 -4.59
C TRP A 504 18.68 13.86 -3.32
N GLY A 505 17.82 14.89 -3.40
CA GLY A 505 17.02 15.39 -2.28
C GLY A 505 16.06 14.37 -1.64
N VAL A 506 15.71 13.28 -2.34
CA VAL A 506 14.77 12.27 -1.82
C VAL A 506 15.43 11.20 -0.93
N GLU A 507 16.77 11.10 -0.94
CA GLU A 507 17.48 9.97 -0.31
C GLU A 507 17.51 10.05 1.22
N LEU A 508 17.63 11.25 1.80
CA LEU A 508 17.71 11.41 3.26
C LEU A 508 16.45 10.86 3.95
N GLY A 509 15.26 11.15 3.41
CA GLY A 509 13.99 10.65 3.91
C GLY A 509 13.91 9.12 3.87
N LYS A 510 14.39 8.49 2.79
CA LYS A 510 14.44 7.03 2.65
C LYS A 510 15.34 6.39 3.70
N VAL A 511 16.54 6.92 3.91
CA VAL A 511 17.50 6.42 4.92
C VAL A 511 16.91 6.50 6.33
N LEU A 512 16.30 7.64 6.69
CA LEU A 512 15.65 7.80 7.99
C LEU A 512 14.42 6.90 8.13
N GLY A 513 13.63 6.74 7.06
CA GLY A 513 12.49 5.83 7.02
C GLY A 513 12.87 4.37 7.29
N VAL A 514 13.99 3.90 6.75
CA VAL A 514 14.52 2.54 7.04
C VAL A 514 14.87 2.39 8.53
N LYS A 515 15.51 3.40 9.14
CA LYS A 515 15.81 3.39 10.58
C LYS A 515 14.53 3.31 11.43
N VAL A 516 13.54 4.13 11.13
CA VAL A 516 12.23 4.12 11.82
C VAL A 516 11.53 2.78 11.63
N ARG A 517 11.52 2.24 10.40
CA ARG A 517 10.93 0.91 10.11
C ARG A 517 11.56 -0.19 10.96
N LYS A 518 12.89 -0.22 11.06
CA LYS A 518 13.62 -1.18 11.90
C LYS A 518 13.20 -1.05 13.37
N TYR A 519 13.16 0.18 13.89
CA TYR A 519 12.71 0.44 15.25
C TYR A 519 11.26 -0.02 15.47
N LEU A 520 10.32 0.35 14.60
CA LEU A 520 8.92 -0.06 14.72
C LEU A 520 8.75 -1.57 14.69
N SER A 521 9.51 -2.27 13.84
CA SER A 521 9.52 -3.73 13.81
C SER A 521 9.97 -4.34 15.14
N GLN A 522 11.02 -3.79 15.76
CA GLN A 522 11.54 -4.25 17.05
C GLN A 522 10.58 -3.91 18.20
N ALA A 523 10.03 -2.69 18.19
CA ALA A 523 9.10 -2.21 19.20
C ALA A 523 7.79 -3.00 19.21
N ARG A 524 7.24 -3.33 18.03
CA ARG A 524 6.06 -4.20 17.92
C ARG A 524 6.32 -5.64 18.39
N ALA A 525 7.58 -6.08 18.40
CA ALA A 525 8.00 -7.37 18.96
C ALA A 525 8.33 -7.30 20.47
N GLY A 526 8.06 -6.18 21.15
CA GLY A 526 8.33 -5.99 22.58
C GLY A 526 9.75 -5.54 22.92
N GLY A 527 10.56 -5.13 21.93
CA GLY A 527 11.91 -4.60 22.11
C GLY A 527 12.06 -3.16 21.59
N GLY A 528 13.21 -2.86 20.98
CA GLY A 528 13.46 -1.59 20.29
C GLY A 528 14.05 -0.50 21.18
N ASP A 529 15.13 0.12 20.70
CA ASP A 529 15.78 1.25 21.38
C ASP A 529 15.52 2.55 20.59
N ALA A 530 14.82 3.49 21.21
CA ALA A 530 14.46 4.76 20.62
C ALA A 530 15.52 5.87 20.83
N THR A 531 16.59 5.61 21.60
CA THR A 531 17.58 6.64 22.00
C THR A 531 18.25 7.33 20.82
N GLY A 532 18.37 6.65 19.67
CA GLY A 532 18.92 7.20 18.43
C GLY A 532 18.01 8.19 17.67
N PHE A 533 16.78 8.41 18.11
CA PHE A 533 15.84 9.36 17.49
C PHE A 533 15.73 10.67 18.28
N GLN A 534 15.25 11.74 17.64
CA GLN A 534 15.00 13.01 18.33
C GLN A 534 13.82 12.90 19.29
N LYS A 535 13.85 13.64 20.41
CA LYS A 535 12.81 13.57 21.47
C LYS A 535 11.38 13.69 20.95
N PRO A 536 11.04 14.63 20.02
CA PRO A 536 9.67 14.69 19.47
C PRO A 536 9.28 13.40 18.74
N THR A 537 10.18 12.84 17.93
CA THR A 537 9.97 11.57 17.21
C THR A 537 9.78 10.41 18.18
N GLN A 538 10.60 10.33 19.23
CA GLN A 538 10.45 9.31 20.27
C GLN A 538 9.06 9.38 20.92
N LYS A 539 8.62 10.57 21.34
CA LYS A 539 7.30 10.77 21.97
C LYS A 539 6.16 10.36 21.04
N LEU A 540 6.20 10.77 19.77
CA LEU A 540 5.16 10.43 18.79
C LEU A 540 5.14 8.93 18.47
N MET A 541 6.30 8.29 18.30
CA MET A 541 6.35 6.84 18.09
C MET A 541 5.87 6.09 19.33
N SER A 542 6.22 6.54 20.54
CA SER A 542 5.69 5.96 21.77
C SER A 542 4.17 6.09 21.82
N ALA A 543 3.61 7.25 21.51
CA ALA A 543 2.16 7.46 21.48
C ALA A 543 1.46 6.56 20.44
N MET A 544 2.05 6.37 19.26
CA MET A 544 1.54 5.47 18.21
C MET A 544 1.58 3.99 18.64
N LEU A 545 2.58 3.61 19.43
CA LEU A 545 2.78 2.24 19.91
C LEU A 545 1.95 1.92 21.16
N SER A 546 1.59 2.93 21.94
CA SER A 546 0.67 2.82 23.06
C SER A 546 -0.75 2.48 22.59
N PRO A 547 -1.52 1.72 23.37
CA PRO A 547 -2.95 1.52 23.10
C PRO A 547 -3.70 2.86 23.15
N PRO A 548 -4.78 3.05 22.36
CA PRO A 548 -5.57 4.28 22.36
C PRO A 548 -6.13 4.62 23.75
N SER A 549 -6.15 5.90 24.12
CA SER A 549 -6.76 6.37 25.37
C SER A 549 -8.29 6.29 25.30
N ALA A 550 -8.92 5.74 26.34
CA ALA A 550 -10.35 5.44 26.47
C ALA A 550 -10.89 4.55 25.34
N VAL A 551 -10.76 3.24 25.54
CA VAL A 551 -11.53 2.22 24.83
C VAL A 551 -13.00 2.55 25.03
N GLY A 552 -13.74 2.81 23.94
CA GLY A 552 -15.20 2.95 24.03
C GLY A 552 -15.78 1.74 24.76
N ASP A 553 -16.63 1.95 25.76
CA ASP A 553 -17.12 0.85 26.60
C ASP A 553 -18.29 0.10 25.96
N ARG A 554 -18.73 0.49 24.75
CA ARG A 554 -19.86 -0.11 24.04
C ARG A 554 -19.44 -0.90 22.81
N ILE A 555 -20.16 -2.00 22.57
CA ILE A 555 -19.99 -2.83 21.38
C ILE A 555 -20.61 -2.11 20.17
N VAL A 556 -19.82 -1.85 19.13
CA VAL A 556 -20.27 -1.25 17.86
C VAL A 556 -20.44 -2.33 16.78
N MET A 557 -19.59 -3.35 16.80
CA MET A 557 -19.61 -4.42 15.81
C MET A 557 -19.11 -5.73 16.42
N LEU A 558 -19.67 -6.84 15.96
CA LEU A 558 -19.15 -8.19 16.17
C LEU A 558 -19.14 -8.92 14.82
N LYS A 559 -18.00 -9.52 14.47
CA LYS A 559 -17.86 -10.30 13.23
C LYS A 559 -17.01 -11.55 13.46
N ALA A 560 -17.57 -12.70 13.12
CA ALA A 560 -16.91 -14.00 13.21
C ALA A 560 -16.47 -14.52 11.83
N ARG A 561 -15.45 -15.39 11.85
CA ARG A 561 -14.95 -16.15 10.71
C ARG A 561 -14.40 -17.52 11.15
N GLU A 562 -14.38 -18.45 10.20
CA GLU A 562 -13.71 -19.74 10.35
C GLU A 562 -12.20 -19.55 10.16
N ILE A 563 -11.41 -20.07 11.08
CA ILE A 563 -9.93 -20.12 11.03
C ILE A 563 -9.47 -21.57 11.25
N PHE A 564 -8.18 -21.83 11.09
CA PHE A 564 -7.58 -23.15 11.38
C PHE A 564 -6.62 -23.05 12.56
N ASP A 565 -6.70 -24.01 13.49
CA ASP A 565 -5.74 -24.15 14.58
C ASP A 565 -4.38 -24.69 14.06
N SER A 566 -3.39 -24.80 14.95
CA SER A 566 -2.05 -25.29 14.60
C SER A 566 -2.02 -26.74 14.11
N ARG A 567 -3.10 -27.51 14.30
CA ARG A 567 -3.28 -28.89 13.82
C ARG A 567 -4.07 -28.95 12.52
N GLY A 568 -4.47 -27.80 11.96
CA GLY A 568 -5.30 -27.71 10.76
C GLY A 568 -6.78 -28.02 11.02
N ASN A 569 -7.25 -28.05 12.27
CA ASN A 569 -8.67 -28.20 12.57
C ASN A 569 -9.38 -26.83 12.48
N PRO A 570 -10.54 -26.74 11.82
CA PRO A 570 -11.32 -25.51 11.78
C PRO A 570 -11.83 -25.12 13.17
N THR A 571 -11.81 -23.82 13.47
CA THR A 571 -12.33 -23.21 14.69
C THR A 571 -12.82 -21.78 14.43
N VAL A 572 -13.35 -21.11 15.45
CA VAL A 572 -13.99 -19.80 15.34
C VAL A 572 -13.07 -18.69 15.87
N GLU A 573 -12.96 -17.60 15.11
CA GLU A 573 -12.37 -16.32 15.53
C GLU A 573 -13.39 -15.20 15.44
N VAL A 574 -13.40 -14.31 16.43
CA VAL A 574 -14.30 -13.16 16.54
C VAL A 574 -13.50 -11.88 16.62
N ASP A 575 -13.89 -10.89 15.81
CA ASP A 575 -13.61 -9.47 16.03
C ASP A 575 -14.79 -8.82 16.75
N LEU A 576 -14.49 -8.10 17.82
CA LEU A 576 -15.39 -7.19 18.51
C LEU A 576 -14.82 -5.77 18.39
N CYS A 577 -15.57 -4.85 17.82
CA CYS A 577 -15.20 -3.43 17.80
C CYS A 577 -15.99 -2.67 18.85
N THR A 578 -15.30 -1.81 19.58
CA THR A 578 -15.88 -0.70 20.30
C THR A 578 -15.71 0.60 19.51
N ASP A 579 -16.14 1.74 20.06
CA ASP A 579 -16.09 3.03 19.35
C ASP A 579 -14.72 3.36 18.76
N ASN A 580 -13.63 2.95 19.43
CA ASN A 580 -12.26 3.33 19.09
C ASN A 580 -11.28 2.15 18.96
N CYS A 581 -11.69 0.90 19.23
CA CYS A 581 -10.79 -0.24 19.36
C CYS A 581 -11.37 -1.53 18.79
N LEU A 582 -10.50 -2.44 18.31
CA LEU A 582 -10.85 -3.79 17.88
C LEU A 582 -10.19 -4.80 18.82
N PHE A 583 -10.99 -5.75 19.32
CA PHE A 583 -10.59 -6.85 20.18
C PHE A 583 -10.86 -8.16 19.46
N ARG A 584 -9.90 -9.09 19.55
CA ARG A 584 -9.98 -10.36 18.84
C ARG A 584 -9.79 -11.52 19.81
N ALA A 585 -10.61 -12.55 19.64
CA ALA A 585 -10.44 -13.82 20.32
C ALA A 585 -10.73 -14.98 19.37
N ALA A 586 -9.96 -16.06 19.54
CA ALA A 586 -10.21 -17.35 18.92
C ALA A 586 -10.33 -18.40 20.02
N VAL A 587 -11.10 -19.44 19.74
CA VAL A 587 -11.28 -20.57 20.67
C VAL A 587 -10.54 -21.80 20.16
N PRO A 588 -10.01 -22.64 21.07
CA PRO A 588 -9.39 -23.89 20.67
C PRO A 588 -10.42 -24.82 20.01
N SER A 589 -10.01 -25.56 18.98
CA SER A 589 -10.79 -26.68 18.44
C SER A 589 -10.69 -27.84 19.44
N GLY A 590 -11.83 -28.22 20.03
CA GLY A 590 -11.91 -29.31 21.00
C GLY A 590 -12.11 -30.66 20.30
N ALA A 591 -11.54 -31.71 20.88
CA ALA A 591 -11.86 -33.10 20.55
C ALA A 591 -12.39 -33.88 21.77
N SER A 592 -12.74 -33.18 22.85
CA SER A 592 -13.09 -33.83 24.12
C SER A 592 -14.35 -34.68 23.99
N THR A 593 -14.24 -35.95 24.41
CA THR A 593 -15.28 -36.98 24.35
C THR A 593 -15.54 -37.64 25.71
N GLY A 594 -15.10 -37.03 26.82
CA GLY A 594 -15.11 -37.66 28.14
C GLY A 594 -16.52 -38.03 28.62
N ILE A 595 -16.69 -39.11 29.39
CA ILE A 595 -18.00 -39.71 29.69
C ILE A 595 -18.87 -38.86 30.64
N TYR A 596 -18.26 -37.96 31.42
CA TYR A 596 -18.93 -36.89 32.19
C TYR A 596 -19.15 -35.61 31.36
N GLU A 597 -18.59 -35.56 30.15
CA GLU A 597 -18.84 -34.58 29.09
C GLU A 597 -19.68 -35.19 27.93
N ALA A 598 -20.01 -36.49 27.99
CA ALA A 598 -20.64 -37.29 26.92
C ALA A 598 -21.04 -38.69 27.42
N SER A 599 -22.28 -38.93 27.83
CA SER A 599 -22.76 -40.31 28.04
C SER A 599 -23.77 -40.74 26.99
N PHE A 600 -23.52 -41.90 26.37
CA PHE A 600 -24.37 -42.68 25.46
C PHE A 600 -25.00 -41.95 24.28
N ALA A 601 -24.36 -42.11 23.12
CA ALA A 601 -24.84 -42.17 21.72
C ALA A 601 -26.06 -41.37 21.22
N GLU A 602 -26.83 -40.65 22.05
CA GLU A 602 -27.91 -39.77 21.63
C GLU A 602 -28.29 -38.67 22.65
N LEU A 603 -27.85 -38.66 23.93
CA LEU A 603 -28.20 -37.56 24.85
C LEU A 603 -27.16 -37.28 25.95
N ALA A 604 -26.78 -36.00 26.06
CA ALA A 604 -26.01 -35.31 27.13
C ALA A 604 -24.50 -35.06 26.86
N ARG A 605 -24.19 -33.85 26.33
CA ARG A 605 -22.86 -33.21 26.35
C ARG A 605 -22.91 -31.92 27.18
N GLU A 606 -21.91 -31.66 28.05
CA GLU A 606 -21.88 -30.49 28.97
C GLU A 606 -21.68 -29.15 28.25
N ALA A 607 -20.88 -29.13 27.18
CA ALA A 607 -20.73 -28.01 26.26
C ALA A 607 -20.47 -28.55 24.85
N LEU A 608 -21.39 -28.29 23.91
CA LEU A 608 -21.31 -28.85 22.56
C LEU A 608 -20.59 -27.89 21.62
N GLU A 609 -19.38 -28.25 21.19
CA GLU A 609 -18.76 -27.58 20.05
C GLU A 609 -19.59 -27.86 18.80
N LEU A 610 -20.11 -26.81 18.17
CA LEU A 610 -20.98 -26.93 17.02
C LEU A 610 -20.17 -27.10 15.74
N ARG A 611 -20.37 -28.25 15.08
CA ARG A 611 -19.75 -28.64 13.81
C ARG A 611 -20.79 -28.64 12.68
N ASP A 612 -20.31 -28.47 11.45
CA ASP A 612 -21.16 -28.44 10.25
C ASP A 612 -21.72 -29.84 9.92
N ASP A 613 -21.00 -30.91 10.29
CA ASP A 613 -21.28 -32.32 10.00
C ASP A 613 -21.36 -32.68 8.50
N ASP A 614 -20.83 -31.80 7.64
CA ASP A 614 -20.68 -32.07 6.21
C ASP A 614 -19.41 -32.90 5.95
N LYS A 615 -19.57 -34.23 5.82
CA LYS A 615 -18.44 -35.15 5.55
C LYS A 615 -17.65 -34.81 4.28
N LYS A 616 -18.23 -34.06 3.34
CA LYS A 616 -17.55 -33.63 2.10
C LYS A 616 -16.64 -32.41 2.31
N ARG A 617 -16.79 -31.67 3.42
CA ARG A 617 -16.02 -30.47 3.74
C ARG A 617 -15.32 -30.63 5.09
N LEU A 618 -13.98 -30.56 5.07
CA LEU A 618 -13.16 -30.65 6.29
C LEU A 618 -13.51 -31.88 7.16
N LEU A 619 -13.87 -33.01 6.52
CA LEU A 619 -14.25 -34.26 7.18
C LEU A 619 -15.40 -34.11 8.19
N GLY A 620 -16.34 -33.18 7.96
CA GLY A 620 -17.45 -32.88 8.87
C GLY A 620 -17.11 -31.88 9.98
N LYS A 621 -15.85 -31.48 10.13
CA LYS A 621 -15.39 -30.63 11.24
C LYS A 621 -15.62 -29.14 11.04
N GLY A 622 -16.12 -28.69 9.89
CA GLY A 622 -16.35 -27.26 9.62
C GLY A 622 -17.17 -26.56 10.71
N VAL A 623 -17.05 -25.23 10.83
CA VAL A 623 -17.71 -24.44 11.89
C VAL A 623 -18.52 -23.26 11.34
N LEU A 624 -18.93 -23.30 10.06
CA LEU A 624 -19.67 -22.19 9.46
C LEU A 624 -21.02 -21.95 10.13
N LYS A 625 -21.67 -22.99 10.67
CA LYS A 625 -22.89 -22.84 11.49
C LYS A 625 -22.62 -21.98 12.74
N ALA A 626 -21.52 -22.24 13.45
CA ALA A 626 -21.13 -21.45 14.62
C ALA A 626 -20.79 -20.01 14.25
N VAL A 627 -20.09 -19.81 13.12
CA VAL A 627 -19.80 -18.47 12.57
C VAL A 627 -21.07 -17.71 12.21
N ALA A 628 -22.04 -18.37 11.58
CA ALA A 628 -23.34 -17.80 11.25
C ALA A 628 -24.13 -17.43 12.51
N ASN A 629 -24.15 -18.30 13.53
CA ASN A 629 -24.79 -18.01 14.82
C ASN A 629 -24.22 -16.74 15.46
N ILE A 630 -22.91 -16.50 15.39
CA ILE A 630 -22.33 -15.25 15.89
C ILE A 630 -22.79 -14.06 15.06
N ASN A 631 -22.62 -14.13 13.74
CA ASN A 631 -22.87 -13.01 12.85
C ASN A 631 -24.35 -12.60 12.79
N ASP A 632 -25.25 -13.57 12.80
CA ASP A 632 -26.65 -13.37 12.45
C ASP A 632 -27.57 -13.40 13.67
N VAL A 633 -27.15 -14.03 14.78
CA VAL A 633 -27.98 -14.18 16.00
C VAL A 633 -27.39 -13.42 17.18
N ILE A 634 -26.11 -13.64 17.52
CA ILE A 634 -25.49 -13.03 18.70
C ILE A 634 -25.18 -11.55 18.46
N ALA A 635 -24.49 -11.22 17.36
CA ALA A 635 -24.01 -9.87 17.09
C ALA A 635 -25.13 -8.81 17.13
N PRO A 636 -26.30 -8.99 16.47
CA PRO A 636 -27.37 -7.99 16.51
C PRO A 636 -27.95 -7.73 17.91
N LYS A 637 -27.77 -8.68 18.85
CA LYS A 637 -28.28 -8.56 20.23
C LYS A 637 -27.28 -7.92 21.17
N LEU A 638 -25.99 -7.98 20.86
CA LEU A 638 -24.93 -7.44 21.72
C LEU A 638 -24.49 -6.03 21.33
N VAL A 639 -24.73 -5.59 20.09
CA VAL A 639 -24.44 -4.21 19.67
C VAL A 639 -25.14 -3.22 20.60
N GLY A 640 -24.38 -2.25 21.10
CA GLY A 640 -24.80 -1.25 22.08
C GLY A 640 -24.60 -1.65 23.54
N MET A 641 -24.35 -2.92 23.86
CA MET A 641 -24.10 -3.36 25.24
C MET A 641 -22.70 -2.93 25.72
N LYS A 642 -22.54 -2.82 27.04
CA LYS A 642 -21.26 -2.44 27.65
C LYS A 642 -20.34 -3.65 27.79
N VAL A 643 -19.11 -3.56 27.28
CA VAL A 643 -18.12 -4.64 27.38
C VAL A 643 -17.68 -4.93 28.81
N THR A 644 -17.93 -4.02 29.75
CA THR A 644 -17.66 -4.21 31.18
C THR A 644 -18.72 -5.07 31.88
N ASP A 645 -19.90 -5.29 31.27
CA ASP A 645 -20.96 -6.18 31.79
C ASP A 645 -20.82 -7.62 31.27
N GLN A 646 -19.65 -8.21 31.52
CA GLN A 646 -19.33 -9.57 31.07
C GLN A 646 -20.40 -10.59 31.52
N ALA A 647 -20.77 -10.55 32.80
CA ALA A 647 -21.71 -11.51 33.37
C ALA A 647 -23.12 -11.37 32.78
N GLY A 648 -23.58 -10.14 32.52
CA GLY A 648 -24.86 -9.90 31.86
C GLY A 648 -24.88 -10.40 30.43
N ILE A 649 -23.81 -10.15 29.68
CA ILE A 649 -23.69 -10.61 28.28
C ILE A 649 -23.59 -12.13 28.20
N ASP A 650 -22.78 -12.78 29.05
CA ASP A 650 -22.66 -14.23 29.09
C ASP A 650 -24.00 -14.90 29.44
N LYS A 651 -24.75 -14.35 30.40
CA LYS A 651 -26.12 -14.82 30.73
C LYS A 651 -27.09 -14.64 29.56
N LEU A 652 -27.05 -13.50 28.86
CA LEU A 652 -27.88 -13.27 27.69
C LEU A 652 -27.60 -14.34 26.61
N MET A 653 -26.32 -14.60 26.31
CA MET A 653 -25.94 -15.60 25.33
C MET A 653 -26.34 -17.02 25.74
N VAL A 654 -26.06 -17.42 26.98
CA VAL A 654 -26.26 -18.79 27.48
C VAL A 654 -27.72 -19.08 27.82
N GLU A 655 -28.38 -18.21 28.58
CA GLU A 655 -29.71 -18.48 29.14
C GLU A 655 -30.85 -18.10 28.20
N GLN A 656 -30.68 -17.03 27.40
CA GLN A 656 -31.78 -16.49 26.57
C GLN A 656 -31.61 -16.80 25.08
N LEU A 657 -30.43 -16.56 24.49
CA LEU A 657 -30.22 -16.76 23.06
C LEU A 657 -30.06 -18.25 22.73
N ASP A 658 -29.22 -18.95 23.49
CA ASP A 658 -29.05 -20.39 23.37
C ASP A 658 -30.17 -21.15 24.09
N GLY A 659 -30.27 -21.01 25.41
CA GLY A 659 -31.35 -21.56 26.22
C GLY A 659 -31.35 -23.09 26.35
N SER A 660 -30.36 -23.80 25.81
CA SER A 660 -30.32 -25.27 25.84
C SER A 660 -29.79 -25.80 27.17
N LYS A 661 -30.46 -26.83 27.70
CA LYS A 661 -30.11 -27.49 28.97
C LYS A 661 -29.98 -28.99 28.82
N ASN A 662 -29.18 -29.59 29.69
CA ASN A 662 -29.10 -31.02 29.96
C ASN A 662 -29.20 -31.25 31.49
N GLU A 663 -29.03 -32.49 31.93
CA GLU A 663 -29.05 -32.86 33.36
C GLU A 663 -27.92 -32.24 34.21
N TRP A 664 -26.88 -31.70 33.56
CA TRP A 664 -25.71 -31.06 34.19
C TRP A 664 -25.75 -29.52 34.14
N GLY A 665 -26.75 -28.92 33.48
CA GLY A 665 -26.94 -27.47 33.38
C GLY A 665 -27.10 -26.96 31.96
N TRP A 666 -26.52 -25.81 31.66
CA TRP A 666 -26.64 -25.14 30.35
C TRP A 666 -25.67 -25.71 29.31
N SER A 667 -26.19 -26.41 28.29
CA SER A 667 -25.40 -27.22 27.36
C SER A 667 -24.83 -26.46 26.15
N LYS A 668 -25.32 -25.24 25.88
CA LYS A 668 -24.82 -24.34 24.80
C LYS A 668 -24.88 -24.98 23.41
N SER A 669 -25.78 -25.94 23.24
CA SER A 669 -25.86 -26.83 22.07
C SER A 669 -26.57 -26.21 20.86
N LYS A 670 -27.37 -25.17 21.06
CA LYS A 670 -28.12 -24.52 19.98
C LYS A 670 -27.26 -23.53 19.20
N LEU A 671 -26.53 -22.65 19.90
CA LEU A 671 -25.63 -21.68 19.30
C LEU A 671 -24.21 -22.22 19.11
N GLY A 672 -23.81 -23.18 19.93
CA GLY A 672 -22.48 -23.77 19.96
C GLY A 672 -21.60 -23.15 21.05
N ALA A 673 -20.95 -24.00 21.84
CA ALA A 673 -20.02 -23.56 22.89
C ALA A 673 -18.83 -22.79 22.31
N ASN A 674 -18.34 -23.19 21.14
CA ASN A 674 -17.32 -22.48 20.37
C ASN A 674 -17.77 -21.08 19.94
N ALA A 675 -19.06 -20.89 19.61
CA ALA A 675 -19.58 -19.58 19.25
C ALA A 675 -19.62 -18.65 20.47
N ILE A 676 -20.23 -19.12 21.57
CA ILE A 676 -20.42 -18.34 22.80
C ILE A 676 -19.07 -17.99 23.43
N LEU A 677 -18.16 -18.96 23.55
CA LEU A 677 -16.85 -18.72 24.17
C LEU A 677 -16.01 -17.74 23.37
N ALA A 678 -16.04 -17.79 22.04
CA ALA A 678 -15.27 -16.86 21.21
C ALA A 678 -15.71 -15.42 21.41
N VAL A 679 -17.03 -15.19 21.47
CA VAL A 679 -17.59 -13.87 21.77
C VAL A 679 -17.27 -13.44 23.20
N SER A 680 -17.46 -14.34 24.18
CA SER A 680 -17.19 -14.07 25.60
C SER A 680 -15.73 -13.67 25.86
N MET A 681 -14.77 -14.36 25.23
CA MET A 681 -13.34 -14.02 25.32
C MET A 681 -13.01 -12.68 24.66
N ALA A 682 -13.65 -12.33 23.54
CA ALA A 682 -13.46 -11.03 22.90
C ALA A 682 -13.98 -9.90 23.78
N ILE A 683 -15.14 -10.10 24.42
CA ILE A 683 -15.71 -9.18 25.41
C ILE A 683 -14.79 -9.05 26.61
N CYS A 684 -14.25 -10.16 27.13
CA CYS A 684 -13.39 -10.13 28.31
C CYS A 684 -12.12 -9.30 28.08
N ARG A 685 -11.53 -9.41 26.88
CA ARG A 685 -10.41 -8.56 26.44
C ARG A 685 -10.83 -7.09 26.32
N ALA A 686 -12.00 -6.82 25.77
CA ALA A 686 -12.54 -5.47 25.62
C ALA A 686 -12.86 -4.84 26.98
N GLY A 687 -13.46 -5.58 27.92
CA GLY A 687 -13.79 -5.16 29.27
C GLY A 687 -12.56 -4.84 30.10
N ALA A 688 -11.52 -5.69 30.03
CA ALA A 688 -10.23 -5.41 30.66
C ALA A 688 -9.61 -4.10 30.16
N ALA A 689 -9.66 -3.89 28.83
CA ALA A 689 -9.13 -2.69 28.22
C ALA A 689 -9.96 -1.44 28.53
N ALA A 690 -11.29 -1.55 28.62
CA ALA A 690 -12.20 -0.48 29.03
C ALA A 690 -12.04 -0.08 30.50
N GLU A 691 -11.62 -1.01 31.37
CA GLU A 691 -11.28 -0.73 32.76
C GLU A 691 -9.80 -0.37 32.97
N GLU A 692 -9.00 -0.30 31.89
CA GLU A 692 -7.57 0.01 31.91
C GLU A 692 -6.75 -0.93 32.84
N VAL A 693 -7.15 -2.20 32.94
CA VAL A 693 -6.45 -3.23 33.73
C VAL A 693 -5.95 -4.37 32.83
N PRO A 694 -4.82 -5.02 33.17
CA PRO A 694 -4.41 -6.25 32.52
C PRO A 694 -5.50 -7.34 32.57
N LEU A 695 -5.62 -8.13 31.50
CA LEU A 695 -6.65 -9.17 31.37
C LEU A 695 -6.73 -10.12 32.57
N TYR A 696 -5.59 -10.53 33.15
CA TYR A 696 -5.57 -11.43 34.29
C TYR A 696 -6.17 -10.79 35.57
N GLN A 697 -6.02 -9.48 35.76
CA GLN A 697 -6.66 -8.73 36.86
C GLN A 697 -8.16 -8.65 36.63
N TYR A 698 -8.57 -8.37 35.39
CA TYR A 698 -9.97 -8.34 35.02
C TYR A 698 -10.65 -9.70 35.25
N ILE A 699 -10.02 -10.80 34.84
CA ILE A 699 -10.53 -12.16 35.10
C ILE A 699 -10.62 -12.45 36.60
N ALA A 700 -9.62 -12.06 37.39
CA ALA A 700 -9.66 -12.25 38.85
C ALA A 700 -10.81 -11.47 39.51
N LYS A 701 -11.08 -10.25 39.02
CA LYS A 701 -12.26 -9.45 39.43
C LYS A 701 -13.56 -10.16 39.06
N LEU A 702 -13.70 -10.64 37.82
CA LEU A 702 -14.88 -11.39 37.35
C LEU A 702 -15.11 -12.68 38.16
N ALA A 703 -14.03 -13.36 38.55
CA ALA A 703 -14.09 -14.56 39.39
C ALA A 703 -14.42 -14.28 40.87
N GLY A 704 -14.64 -13.02 41.25
CA GLY A 704 -14.91 -12.63 42.65
C GLY A 704 -13.70 -12.78 43.57
N LYS A 705 -12.48 -12.81 43.00
CA LYS A 705 -11.20 -12.96 43.73
C LYS A 705 -10.22 -11.85 43.35
N PRO A 706 -10.58 -10.56 43.51
CA PRO A 706 -9.65 -9.48 43.21
C PRO A 706 -8.42 -9.61 44.11
N THR A 707 -7.24 -9.56 43.49
CA THR A 707 -5.96 -9.61 44.19
C THR A 707 -4.96 -8.75 43.44
N ASP A 708 -3.98 -8.21 44.16
CA ASP A 708 -2.78 -7.56 43.63
C ASP A 708 -1.59 -8.53 43.59
N LYS A 709 -1.73 -9.73 44.16
CA LYS A 709 -0.69 -10.76 44.26
C LYS A 709 -0.94 -11.87 43.26
N PHE A 710 -0.43 -11.68 42.05
CA PHE A 710 -0.45 -12.70 41.01
C PHE A 710 0.83 -13.51 41.04
N VAL A 711 0.68 -14.84 41.01
CA VAL A 711 1.80 -15.77 40.89
C VAL A 711 1.68 -16.41 39.51
N MET A 712 2.78 -16.40 38.75
CA MET A 712 2.84 -17.13 37.49
C MET A 712 2.78 -18.64 37.79
N PRO A 713 1.93 -19.41 37.09
CA PRO A 713 1.91 -20.86 37.28
C PRO A 713 3.25 -21.46 36.88
N VAL A 714 3.66 -22.52 37.59
CA VAL A 714 4.81 -23.32 37.19
C VAL A 714 4.47 -23.99 35.86
N PRO A 715 5.30 -23.87 34.82
CA PRO A 715 5.04 -24.55 33.55
C PRO A 715 5.12 -26.06 33.74
N SER A 716 4.11 -26.76 33.23
CA SER A 716 4.07 -28.22 33.15
C SER A 716 4.46 -28.64 31.74
N PHE A 717 5.53 -29.42 31.61
CA PHE A 717 5.97 -29.95 30.33
C PHE A 717 5.54 -31.39 30.23
N ASN A 718 4.67 -31.74 29.28
CA ASN A 718 4.50 -33.14 28.89
C ASN A 718 5.78 -33.60 28.17
N VAL A 719 6.38 -34.68 28.66
CA VAL A 719 7.68 -35.15 28.18
C VAL A 719 7.70 -36.64 27.80
N ILE A 720 6.77 -37.44 28.33
CA ILE A 720 6.56 -38.84 27.91
C ILE A 720 5.05 -39.10 27.78
N ASN A 721 4.62 -39.55 26.60
CA ASN A 721 3.24 -39.92 26.32
C ASN A 721 3.00 -41.40 26.62
N GLY A 722 1.82 -41.71 27.15
CA GLY A 722 1.27 -43.03 27.42
C GLY A 722 -0.22 -43.08 27.06
N GLY A 723 -0.98 -43.99 27.67
CA GLY A 723 -2.43 -44.09 27.45
C GLY A 723 -2.83 -44.25 25.98
N SER A 724 -4.06 -43.89 25.60
CA SER A 724 -4.56 -44.05 24.23
C SER A 724 -3.78 -43.26 23.16
N HIS A 725 -2.87 -42.37 23.57
CA HIS A 725 -2.08 -41.48 22.71
C HIS A 725 -0.67 -41.99 22.41
N ALA A 726 -0.28 -43.17 22.90
CA ALA A 726 1.02 -43.79 22.60
C ALA A 726 0.92 -45.32 22.46
N GLY A 727 1.67 -45.88 21.50
CA GLY A 727 1.77 -47.33 21.25
C GLY A 727 2.58 -48.12 22.29
N ASN A 728 2.94 -47.51 23.42
CA ASN A 728 3.63 -48.19 24.53
C ASN A 728 2.63 -48.80 25.52
N ARG A 729 3.15 -49.52 26.53
CA ARG A 729 2.34 -50.22 27.54
C ARG A 729 1.88 -49.33 28.71
N LEU A 730 2.16 -48.02 28.68
CA LEU A 730 1.84 -47.14 29.79
C LEU A 730 0.34 -46.95 29.95
N ALA A 731 -0.13 -47.11 31.19
CA ALA A 731 -1.52 -46.84 31.57
C ALA A 731 -1.81 -45.35 31.76
N CYS A 732 -0.89 -44.61 32.38
CA CYS A 732 -1.02 -43.15 32.52
C CYS A 732 -0.85 -42.46 31.15
N GLN A 733 -1.64 -41.42 30.90
CA GLN A 733 -1.66 -40.71 29.63
C GLN A 733 -0.41 -39.84 29.42
N GLU A 734 0.05 -39.13 30.45
CA GLU A 734 1.21 -38.25 30.34
C GLU A 734 2.10 -38.33 31.57
N PHE A 735 3.41 -38.24 31.36
CA PHE A 735 4.38 -37.93 32.40
C PHE A 735 4.97 -36.56 32.10
N MET A 736 4.86 -35.69 33.10
CA MET A 736 5.24 -34.30 33.02
C MET A 736 6.41 -33.97 33.93
N ILE A 737 7.15 -32.92 33.59
CA ILE A 737 8.08 -32.26 34.51
C ILE A 737 7.59 -30.86 34.86
N LEU A 738 7.74 -30.51 36.13
CA LEU A 738 7.38 -29.24 36.72
C LEU A 738 8.62 -28.64 37.38
N PRO A 739 9.27 -27.63 36.79
CA PRO A 739 10.47 -26.98 37.34
C PRO A 739 10.17 -26.10 38.58
N THR A 740 9.69 -26.69 39.67
CA THR A 740 9.24 -25.96 40.88
C THR A 740 10.36 -25.26 41.63
N GLY A 741 11.62 -25.64 41.43
CA GLY A 741 12.80 -24.98 42.03
C GLY A 741 13.33 -23.80 41.23
N ALA A 742 12.67 -23.42 40.13
CA ALA A 742 13.06 -22.29 39.31
C ALA A 742 12.78 -20.95 40.00
N THR A 743 13.66 -19.96 39.82
CA THR A 743 13.50 -18.62 40.40
C THR A 743 12.65 -17.67 39.55
N SER A 744 12.34 -18.04 38.31
CA SER A 744 11.52 -17.27 37.38
C SER A 744 10.91 -18.18 36.31
N PHE A 745 9.89 -17.70 35.59
CA PHE A 745 9.29 -18.44 34.47
C PHE A 745 10.30 -18.73 33.36
N ARG A 746 11.19 -17.77 33.05
CA ARG A 746 12.29 -17.97 32.08
C ARG A 746 13.19 -19.12 32.52
N ASN A 747 13.61 -19.10 33.78
CA ASN A 747 14.46 -20.16 34.32
C ASN A 747 13.74 -21.52 34.35
N ALA A 748 12.43 -21.54 34.60
CA ALA A 748 11.61 -22.74 34.50
C ALA A 748 11.58 -23.29 33.06
N MET A 749 11.46 -22.41 32.05
CA MET A 749 11.52 -22.82 30.64
C MET A 749 12.87 -23.38 30.23
N GLU A 750 13.97 -22.78 30.71
CA GLU A 750 15.34 -23.27 30.49
C GLU A 750 15.51 -24.67 31.10
N ILE A 751 15.14 -24.85 32.37
CA ILE A 751 15.21 -26.15 33.06
C ILE A 751 14.38 -27.19 32.31
N GLY A 752 13.13 -26.87 31.94
CA GLY A 752 12.25 -27.79 31.21
C GLY A 752 12.83 -28.22 29.86
N ALA A 753 13.35 -27.27 29.07
CA ALA A 753 13.96 -27.55 27.78
C ALA A 753 15.23 -28.40 27.89
N GLU A 754 16.10 -28.09 28.87
CA GLU A 754 17.33 -28.85 29.09
C GLU A 754 17.05 -30.29 29.54
N VAL A 755 16.05 -30.49 30.41
CA VAL A 755 15.59 -31.84 30.79
C VAL A 755 15.01 -32.56 29.57
N TYR A 756 14.17 -31.91 28.75
CA TYR A 756 13.56 -32.52 27.56
C TYR A 756 14.61 -32.98 26.53
N HIS A 757 15.64 -32.17 26.27
CA HIS A 757 16.74 -32.55 25.37
C HIS A 757 17.64 -33.65 25.93
N ASN A 758 17.88 -33.65 27.24
CA ASN A 758 18.59 -34.74 27.90
C ASN A 758 17.75 -36.02 27.87
N LEU A 759 16.44 -35.93 28.06
CA LEU A 759 15.50 -37.04 27.96
C LEU A 759 15.56 -37.67 26.56
N LYS A 760 15.51 -36.86 25.50
CA LYS A 760 15.70 -37.35 24.12
C LYS A 760 17.01 -38.15 23.99
N SER A 761 18.09 -37.65 24.59
CA SER A 761 19.40 -38.32 24.54
C SER A 761 19.42 -39.64 25.33
N VAL A 762 18.76 -39.69 26.48
CA VAL A 762 18.60 -40.92 27.29
C VAL A 762 17.76 -41.94 26.53
N ILE A 763 16.60 -41.53 26.00
CA ILE A 763 15.71 -42.38 25.20
C ILE A 763 16.43 -42.91 23.97
N LYS A 764 17.11 -42.05 23.20
CA LYS A 764 17.86 -42.46 22.01
C LYS A 764 18.91 -43.52 22.33
N LYS A 765 19.62 -43.34 23.44
CA LYS A 765 20.66 -44.28 23.87
C LYS A 765 20.07 -45.63 24.30
N LYS A 766 18.93 -45.63 24.98
CA LYS A 766 18.34 -46.84 25.58
C LYS A 766 17.44 -47.62 24.62
N TYR A 767 16.69 -46.93 23.76
CA TYR A 767 15.63 -47.51 22.91
C TYR A 767 15.81 -47.23 21.41
N GLY A 768 16.86 -46.51 21.02
CA GLY A 768 17.13 -46.16 19.62
C GLY A 768 16.45 -44.87 19.15
N GLN A 769 16.75 -44.48 17.91
CA GLN A 769 16.32 -43.19 17.34
C GLN A 769 14.80 -43.09 17.14
N ASP A 770 14.14 -44.20 16.79
CA ASP A 770 12.70 -44.23 16.51
C ASP A 770 11.85 -44.03 17.77
N ALA A 771 12.39 -44.39 18.94
CA ALA A 771 11.76 -44.13 20.24
C ALA A 771 11.72 -42.65 20.64
N CYS A 772 12.38 -41.77 19.86
CA CYS A 772 12.32 -40.32 20.03
C CYS A 772 11.19 -39.66 19.21
N ASN A 773 10.28 -40.44 18.63
CA ASN A 773 9.08 -39.90 18.03
C ASN A 773 8.22 -39.21 19.09
N VAL A 774 7.59 -38.11 18.69
CA VAL A 774 6.81 -37.23 19.56
C VAL A 774 5.33 -37.46 19.28
N GLY A 775 4.55 -37.72 20.31
CA GLY A 775 3.10 -37.89 20.20
C GLY A 775 2.36 -36.56 19.99
N ASP A 776 1.05 -36.64 19.79
CA ASP A 776 0.19 -35.49 19.46
C ASP A 776 0.23 -34.36 20.51
N GLU A 777 0.61 -34.68 21.76
CA GLU A 777 0.68 -33.75 22.90
C GLU A 777 2.13 -33.29 23.22
N GLY A 778 3.12 -33.66 22.39
CA GLY A 778 4.47 -33.10 22.45
C GLY A 778 5.50 -33.87 23.30
N GLY A 779 5.08 -34.89 24.06
CA GLY A 779 5.99 -35.81 24.76
C GLY A 779 6.49 -36.96 23.88
N PHE A 780 7.60 -37.59 24.28
CA PHE A 780 8.17 -38.75 23.59
C PHE A 780 7.33 -40.00 23.84
N ALA A 781 7.28 -40.92 22.88
CA ALA A 781 6.64 -42.23 23.04
C ALA A 781 7.68 -43.37 23.05
N PRO A 782 8.56 -43.47 24.07
CA PRO A 782 9.53 -44.55 24.16
C PRO A 782 8.84 -45.90 24.39
N ASN A 783 9.50 -46.99 23.98
CA ASN A 783 9.02 -48.36 24.17
C ASN A 783 9.24 -48.87 25.62
N VAL A 784 8.76 -48.09 26.59
CA VAL A 784 8.77 -48.45 28.01
C VAL A 784 7.66 -49.46 28.32
N GLN A 785 7.94 -50.39 29.23
CA GLN A 785 7.07 -51.52 29.53
C GLN A 785 6.12 -51.25 30.70
N ASP A 786 6.45 -50.31 31.59
CA ASP A 786 5.60 -49.89 32.70
C ASP A 786 5.90 -48.46 33.17
N ASN A 787 5.04 -47.93 34.05
CA ASN A 787 5.16 -46.58 34.60
C ASN A 787 6.48 -46.35 35.37
N ASN A 788 7.04 -47.37 36.02
CA ASN A 788 8.30 -47.22 36.76
C ASN A 788 9.47 -47.05 35.80
N GLU A 789 9.46 -47.76 34.67
CA GLU A 789 10.47 -47.60 33.64
C GLU A 789 10.45 -46.19 33.04
N ALA A 790 9.26 -45.63 32.78
CA ALA A 790 9.11 -44.24 32.34
C ALA A 790 9.68 -43.24 33.37
N LEU A 791 9.36 -43.43 34.65
CA LEU A 791 9.88 -42.60 35.74
C LEU A 791 11.40 -42.71 35.86
N ASN A 792 11.98 -43.91 35.74
CA ASN A 792 13.43 -44.12 35.81
C ASN A 792 14.18 -43.39 34.69
N VAL A 793 13.67 -43.50 33.46
CA VAL A 793 14.22 -42.79 32.29
C VAL A 793 14.14 -41.27 32.49
N LEU A 794 13.03 -40.79 33.05
CA LEU A 794 12.84 -39.37 33.32
C LEU A 794 13.75 -38.86 34.45
N MET A 795 13.92 -39.62 35.53
CA MET A 795 14.84 -39.31 36.61
C MET A 795 16.30 -39.28 36.13
N GLU A 796 16.71 -40.22 35.27
CA GLU A 796 18.04 -40.19 34.64
C GLU A 796 18.24 -38.92 33.82
N ALA A 797 17.22 -38.49 33.07
CA ALA A 797 17.27 -37.26 32.28
C ALA A 797 17.40 -36.00 33.15
N ILE A 798 16.63 -35.90 34.24
CA ILE A 798 16.69 -34.78 35.21
C ILE A 798 18.07 -34.70 35.87
N LYS A 799 18.63 -35.86 36.24
CA LYS A 799 19.98 -35.93 36.81
C LYS A 799 21.03 -35.48 35.80
N LYS A 800 20.94 -35.98 34.57
CA LYS A 800 21.90 -35.67 33.50
C LYS A 800 21.86 -34.20 33.09
N SER A 801 20.71 -33.54 33.18
CA SER A 801 20.59 -32.10 32.92
C SER A 801 21.16 -31.24 34.06
N GLY A 802 21.53 -31.82 35.20
CA GLY A 802 22.04 -31.06 36.35
C GLY A 802 20.96 -30.34 37.17
N HIS A 803 19.68 -30.73 37.02
CA HIS A 803 18.54 -30.07 37.68
C HIS A 803 17.88 -30.91 38.77
N GLU A 804 18.63 -31.86 39.35
CA GLU A 804 18.17 -32.67 40.47
C GLU A 804 17.75 -31.76 41.65
N GLY A 805 16.61 -32.08 42.27
CA GLY A 805 16.01 -31.26 43.35
C GLY A 805 15.28 -29.99 42.88
N LYS A 806 15.40 -29.58 41.60
CA LYS A 806 14.69 -28.41 41.05
C LYS A 806 13.44 -28.76 40.24
N VAL A 807 13.24 -30.04 39.94
CA VAL A 807 12.15 -30.54 39.11
C VAL A 807 11.30 -31.53 39.91
N LYS A 808 9.98 -31.35 39.86
CA LYS A 808 8.98 -32.33 40.31
C LYS A 808 8.41 -33.04 39.10
N ILE A 809 8.03 -34.30 39.27
CA ILE A 809 7.35 -35.08 38.24
C ILE A 809 5.85 -34.97 38.50
N GLY A 810 5.09 -34.70 37.45
CA GLY A 810 3.63 -34.77 37.44
C GLY A 810 3.17 -35.86 36.49
N THR A 811 1.93 -36.31 36.64
CA THR A 811 1.35 -37.31 35.72
C THR A 811 -0.08 -36.93 35.39
N ASP A 812 -0.45 -36.94 34.11
CA ASP A 812 -1.85 -37.03 33.72
C ASP A 812 -2.22 -38.51 33.66
N VAL A 813 -3.15 -38.89 34.52
CA VAL A 813 -3.53 -40.28 34.71
C VAL A 813 -4.59 -40.68 33.69
N ALA A 814 -5.54 -39.80 33.35
CA ALA A 814 -6.71 -40.13 32.55
C ALA A 814 -7.39 -41.46 32.94
N ALA A 815 -7.66 -41.64 34.24
CA ALA A 815 -8.06 -42.93 34.82
C ALA A 815 -9.35 -43.55 34.23
N SER A 816 -10.17 -42.76 33.55
CA SER A 816 -11.35 -43.24 32.82
C SER A 816 -11.00 -44.20 31.69
N GLU A 817 -9.84 -44.04 31.05
CA GLU A 817 -9.40 -44.87 29.91
C GLU A 817 -9.15 -46.32 30.29
N PHE A 818 -8.82 -46.57 31.57
CA PHE A 818 -8.52 -47.91 32.07
C PHE A 818 -9.40 -48.32 33.26
N TRP A 819 -10.53 -47.64 33.44
CA TRP A 819 -11.56 -48.04 34.39
C TRP A 819 -12.41 -49.19 33.83
N ARG A 820 -12.54 -50.28 34.58
CA ARG A 820 -13.41 -51.41 34.25
C ARG A 820 -14.68 -51.37 35.10
N PRO A 821 -15.79 -50.76 34.60
CA PRO A 821 -16.99 -50.49 35.40
C PRO A 821 -17.67 -51.75 35.95
N GLU A 822 -17.69 -52.84 35.19
CA GLU A 822 -18.28 -54.12 35.60
C GLU A 822 -17.55 -54.76 36.78
N GLN A 823 -16.23 -54.54 36.86
CA GLN A 823 -15.34 -55.15 37.84
C GLN A 823 -15.04 -54.19 39.01
N LYS A 824 -15.44 -52.92 38.88
CA LYS A 824 -15.13 -51.81 39.80
C LYS A 824 -13.62 -51.70 40.12
N LYS A 825 -12.79 -51.93 39.10
CA LYS A 825 -11.32 -51.90 39.21
C LYS A 825 -10.70 -51.10 38.06
N TYR A 826 -9.51 -50.57 38.31
CA TYR A 826 -8.62 -49.95 37.33
C TYR A 826 -7.63 -50.98 36.81
N ASP A 827 -7.44 -51.05 35.50
CA ASP A 827 -6.54 -52.01 34.86
C ASP A 827 -5.27 -51.32 34.33
N LEU A 828 -4.17 -51.45 35.07
CA LEU A 828 -2.89 -50.81 34.71
C LEU A 828 -2.15 -51.52 33.55
N ASP A 829 -2.67 -52.61 33.01
CA ASP A 829 -2.12 -53.34 31.86
C ASP A 829 -3.19 -53.52 30.75
N PHE A 830 -4.16 -52.59 30.66
CA PHE A 830 -5.33 -52.71 29.78
C PHE A 830 -5.00 -52.84 28.28
N LYS A 831 -3.79 -52.44 27.87
CA LYS A 831 -3.29 -52.54 26.49
C LYS A 831 -2.68 -53.89 26.14
N ASN A 832 -2.56 -54.80 27.11
CA ASN A 832 -1.97 -56.10 26.88
C ASN A 832 -2.95 -57.04 26.15
N GLU A 833 -2.65 -57.34 24.89
CA GLU A 833 -3.44 -58.24 24.05
C GLU A 833 -3.56 -59.67 24.61
N SER A 834 -2.60 -60.11 25.44
CA SER A 834 -2.61 -61.42 26.10
C SER A 834 -3.43 -61.46 27.39
N GLY A 835 -4.03 -60.34 27.79
CA GLY A 835 -4.83 -60.19 29.00
C GLY A 835 -4.02 -59.66 30.20
N SER A 836 -4.70 -58.88 31.05
CA SER A 836 -4.13 -58.28 32.26
C SER A 836 -4.22 -59.24 33.46
N SER A 837 -3.15 -59.33 34.24
CA SER A 837 -3.12 -60.16 35.45
C SER A 837 -3.97 -59.57 36.57
N ALA A 838 -4.44 -60.39 37.51
CA ALA A 838 -5.22 -59.92 38.65
C ALA A 838 -4.46 -58.90 39.53
N GLU A 839 -3.12 -58.94 39.52
CA GLU A 839 -2.26 -58.02 40.27
C GLU A 839 -2.22 -56.61 39.65
N MET A 840 -2.45 -56.49 38.34
CA MET A 840 -2.51 -55.23 37.60
C MET A 840 -3.90 -54.59 37.64
N GLN A 841 -4.90 -55.28 38.20
CA GLN A 841 -6.26 -54.80 38.38
C GLN A 841 -6.51 -54.38 39.84
N LYS A 842 -6.66 -53.08 40.07
CA LYS A 842 -6.70 -52.48 41.41
C LYS A 842 -8.03 -51.78 41.71
N THR A 843 -8.58 -51.94 42.90
CA THR A 843 -9.66 -51.06 43.38
C THR A 843 -9.15 -49.63 43.59
N ALA A 844 -10.04 -48.68 43.86
CA ALA A 844 -9.65 -47.31 44.17
C ALA A 844 -8.71 -47.25 45.40
N GLU A 845 -8.99 -48.05 46.44
CA GLU A 845 -8.17 -48.14 47.65
C GLU A 845 -6.81 -48.77 47.35
N GLU A 846 -6.75 -49.84 46.55
CA GLU A 846 -5.50 -50.50 46.14
C GLU A 846 -4.63 -49.59 45.26
N MET A 847 -5.25 -48.74 44.41
CA MET A 847 -4.55 -47.72 43.64
C MET A 847 -3.91 -46.66 44.54
N ILE A 848 -4.64 -46.20 45.57
CA ILE A 848 -4.12 -45.23 46.53
C ILE A 848 -2.94 -45.83 47.30
N GLU A 849 -3.05 -47.07 47.79
CA GLU A 849 -1.97 -47.77 48.48
C GLU A 849 -0.75 -47.98 47.57
N TYR A 850 -0.96 -48.38 46.32
CA TYR A 850 0.11 -48.62 45.34
C TYR A 850 1.00 -47.39 45.10
N TYR A 851 0.44 -46.19 45.12
CA TYR A 851 1.17 -44.93 44.97
C TYR A 851 1.60 -44.27 46.29
N LYS A 852 1.08 -44.72 47.46
CA LYS A 852 1.53 -44.25 48.79
C LYS A 852 2.74 -45.01 49.32
N ALA A 853 2.90 -46.28 48.96
CA ALA A 853 3.97 -47.16 49.45
C ALA A 853 5.32 -46.93 48.74
N ARG A 854 5.42 -45.90 47.89
CA ARG A 854 6.56 -45.55 47.05
C ARG A 854 6.74 -44.04 47.03
#